data_AF-R7Z7V7-F1
#
_entry.id   AF-R7Z7V7-F1
#
_cell.length_a   1.000
_cell.length_b   1.000
_cell.length_c   1.000
_cell.angle_alpha   90.00
_cell.angle_beta   90.00
_cell.angle_gamma   90.00
#
_symmetry.space_group_name_H-M   'P 1'
#
loop_
_entity.id
_entity.type
_entity.pdbx_description
1 polymer ?
#
loop_
_entity_poly.entity_id
_entity_poly.type
_entity_poly.pdbx_seq_one_letter_code
_entity_poly.pdbx_strand_id
1 'polypeptide(L)'
;MESVDVVVIGAGWYGLAAAKTYVELHLTANVIVLEGATTLGGVWAEHRLYPGLRSNNLLGTYEYSDFPESNLDVKPGEHIPGAVLHQYLTQFAEKFDVYRRIRFNTTVKSVQSEASGGWLLTVISSAEEKPAASESQLLTQKLIVATGLTSEPFIPALAGADSFNAPLFHSKDFLHNADTLKSADSVCVLGGAKSAWDVAYAYASSDVQVDMIIRDSGRGPVWMAPPYVTPLKKWLEKLVHTRFLTWFSPCIWGNEDGYGGIRGFLHGTVAGRFMVDSFWKVLGGDVISLNGFDKHPETAKLKPWYSAFWIGSGLSILNYPTDFFEYVRSGKIRVHIADITSLSDGTVHLSNGESLKTDALICSTGWKHRPPINFLPSGLDRELGLPHRSFEIDELVQKADSEILARFPRLKAQPAFNQSYKPQPRDDAVKDRPNQPYRLYRFMAPPATIFDRSIAFAGSLSTISTPLVAQAQAIWISAYFDGKLDRMPLSADDARWETVLQTQFGKWRYPCGYGANFPDFVFDSIPYIDMLLEDLGLQKHRKKGAVAEMWEPYGPDDYRGLVDEWKTKHATDGFLGWTWDAFDFFTVSLTVTELAKDFGVSNSDVSWGMTVTLMLRSVGALIFGVLSDRYGRKWPMIINLFLFIVLELGSGFCTTLPQFLGVRSLYGIAMGGLFGPAAATALEDLPYDARGILSGLFEQGYAVGYLLAAVFYRALVPTTTHGWRSLFWFGAAPPVLIIAFRWWLPETNYFLVIKAEREAKHAAAHPFGSESWVAVKQNWVLLVYMVLLMTGFNSCSHGSQDFYPTFLKEQAGESPTNTTIITVVGQIGALIGGTTIGYISSIIGRRLTMIIGCIIGAALVPAYILPRNLTLIAPAFFLQFFVGGVWGPIPIHLIELSPPALRTLAVGLTYQLGNLASSASATIQAVIGERYPLPPAADETKRFDYGKVIGIFMGTVWVYMLILLLLGPEMSLEERAERAQEAKEFEEMRRQGVSLTEIGRRRALGEKGMPNGETEPKREEQEKQGVEYVERHRDPV
;
A
#
# COMPACT_ATOMS: atom_id res chain seq x y z
N MET A 1 24.86 -14.06 15.10
CA MET A 1 23.55 -14.30 14.49
C MET A 1 23.12 -13.01 13.85
N GLU A 2 22.85 -13.02 12.55
CA GLU A 2 22.45 -11.82 11.82
C GLU A 2 20.97 -11.54 12.05
N SER A 3 20.58 -10.28 12.22
CA SER A 3 19.19 -9.86 12.39
C SER A 3 18.81 -8.85 11.31
N VAL A 4 17.64 -9.05 10.69
CA VAL A 4 17.10 -8.19 9.63
C VAL A 4 15.62 -7.92 9.84
N ASP A 5 15.08 -6.89 9.17
CA ASP A 5 13.67 -6.52 9.34
C ASP A 5 12.75 -7.49 8.60
N VAL A 6 13.11 -7.83 7.35
CA VAL A 6 12.34 -8.70 6.48
C VAL A 6 13.25 -9.65 5.70
N VAL A 7 12.85 -10.92 5.67
CA VAL A 7 13.40 -11.90 4.74
C VAL A 7 12.37 -12.27 3.70
N VAL A 8 12.78 -12.29 2.43
CA VAL A 8 12.03 -12.89 1.34
C VAL A 8 12.75 -14.16 0.89
N ILE A 9 12.07 -15.30 0.89
CA ILE A 9 12.63 -16.59 0.44
C ILE A 9 12.23 -16.82 -1.02
N GLY A 10 13.20 -16.78 -1.93
CA GLY A 10 13.04 -16.97 -3.37
C GLY A 10 13.09 -15.67 -4.16
N ALA A 11 13.86 -15.64 -5.24
CA ALA A 11 14.04 -14.50 -6.13
C ALA A 11 13.35 -14.70 -7.50
N GLY A 12 12.15 -15.30 -7.49
CA GLY A 12 11.26 -15.38 -8.66
C GLY A 12 10.30 -14.19 -8.78
N TRP A 13 9.33 -14.26 -9.70
CA TRP A 13 8.34 -13.19 -9.94
C TRP A 13 7.69 -12.61 -8.66
N TYR A 14 7.25 -13.49 -7.75
CA TYR A 14 6.58 -13.05 -6.53
C TYR A 14 7.55 -12.48 -5.50
N GLY A 15 8.74 -13.08 -5.36
CA GLY A 15 9.75 -12.62 -4.41
C GLY A 15 10.35 -11.27 -4.79
N LEU A 16 10.63 -11.06 -6.08
CA LEU A 16 11.12 -9.78 -6.59
C LEU A 16 10.08 -8.67 -6.42
N ALA A 17 8.82 -8.93 -6.74
CA ALA A 17 7.73 -7.95 -6.54
C ALA A 17 7.55 -7.60 -5.06
N ALA A 18 7.55 -8.60 -4.18
CA ALA A 18 7.43 -8.42 -2.74
C ALA A 18 8.59 -7.61 -2.15
N ALA A 19 9.84 -7.98 -2.48
CA ALA A 19 11.02 -7.26 -2.03
C ALA A 19 11.04 -5.81 -2.54
N LYS A 20 10.76 -5.59 -3.83
CA LYS A 20 10.69 -4.26 -4.44
C LYS A 20 9.68 -3.37 -3.72
N THR A 21 8.47 -3.89 -3.51
CA THR A 21 7.37 -3.12 -2.91
C THR A 21 7.69 -2.77 -1.46
N TYR A 22 8.23 -3.72 -0.69
CA TYR A 22 8.60 -3.48 0.69
C TYR A 22 9.74 -2.45 0.80
N VAL A 23 10.79 -2.56 -0.02
CA VAL A 23 11.89 -1.58 -0.06
C VAL A 23 11.38 -0.18 -0.40
N GLU A 24 10.45 -0.08 -1.35
CA GLU A 24 9.88 1.20 -1.78
C GLU A 24 9.01 1.85 -0.70
N LEU A 25 8.28 1.06 0.10
CA LEU A 25 7.44 1.55 1.20
C LEU A 25 8.23 1.79 2.48
N HIS A 26 9.39 1.14 2.65
CA HIS A 26 10.20 1.15 3.86
C HIS A 26 11.68 1.44 3.55
N LEU A 27 11.99 2.69 3.21
CA LEU A 27 13.33 3.11 2.75
C LEU A 27 14.48 2.77 3.71
N THR A 28 14.20 2.68 5.01
CA THR A 28 15.19 2.38 6.06
C THR A 28 15.24 0.90 6.45
N ALA A 29 14.32 0.06 5.94
CA ALA A 29 14.26 -1.35 6.33
C ALA A 29 15.42 -2.15 5.72
N ASN A 30 16.02 -2.99 6.56
CA ASN A 30 16.97 -4.01 6.16
C ASN A 30 16.22 -5.22 5.62
N VAL A 31 16.06 -5.26 4.29
CA VAL A 31 15.42 -6.35 3.55
C VAL A 31 16.49 -7.22 2.90
N ILE A 32 16.39 -8.54 3.08
CA ILE A 32 17.23 -9.54 2.41
C ILE A 32 16.36 -10.51 1.62
N VAL A 33 16.82 -10.90 0.42
CA VAL A 33 16.24 -11.97 -0.39
C VAL A 33 17.18 -13.16 -0.36
N LEU A 34 16.69 -14.35 -0.02
CA LEU A 34 17.47 -15.59 -0.01
C LEU A 34 17.11 -16.44 -1.23
N GLU A 35 18.10 -16.74 -2.07
CA GLU A 35 17.91 -17.54 -3.29
C GLU A 35 18.84 -18.77 -3.23
N GLY A 36 18.24 -19.96 -3.37
CA GLY A 36 18.97 -21.22 -3.33
C GLY A 36 19.80 -21.45 -4.60
N ALA A 37 19.41 -20.85 -5.72
CA ALA A 37 20.11 -20.92 -6.99
C ALA A 37 21.26 -19.89 -7.11
N THR A 38 22.07 -20.06 -8.16
CA THR A 38 23.16 -19.16 -8.55
C THR A 38 22.66 -17.84 -9.16
N THR A 39 21.45 -17.83 -9.71
CA THR A 39 20.85 -16.67 -10.40
C THR A 39 19.38 -16.50 -10.03
N LEU A 40 18.87 -15.27 -10.10
CA LEU A 40 17.45 -14.95 -9.90
C LEU A 40 16.57 -15.45 -11.06
N GLY A 41 15.25 -15.31 -10.91
CA GLY A 41 14.27 -15.54 -11.99
C GLY A 41 13.37 -16.76 -11.77
N GLY A 42 13.65 -17.59 -10.76
CA GLY A 42 12.84 -18.76 -10.43
C GLY A 42 12.82 -19.78 -11.58
N VAL A 43 11.69 -19.92 -12.28
CA VAL A 43 11.60 -20.77 -13.49
C VAL A 43 12.38 -20.22 -14.68
N TRP A 44 12.66 -18.91 -14.67
CA TRP A 44 13.44 -18.18 -15.67
C TRP A 44 14.89 -17.97 -15.21
N ALA A 45 15.37 -18.74 -14.23
CA ALA A 45 16.76 -18.70 -13.82
C ALA A 45 17.65 -19.29 -14.92
N GLU A 46 18.85 -18.73 -15.10
CA GLU A 46 19.75 -19.02 -16.22
C GLU A 46 20.01 -20.53 -16.40
N HIS A 47 20.32 -21.23 -15.31
CA HIS A 47 20.58 -22.68 -15.28
C HIS A 47 19.35 -23.57 -15.60
N ARG A 48 18.16 -23.00 -15.82
CA ARG A 48 16.93 -23.72 -16.19
C ARG A 48 16.47 -23.44 -17.63
N LEU A 49 17.14 -22.54 -18.35
CA LEU A 49 16.74 -22.08 -19.68
C LEU A 49 17.12 -23.08 -20.78
N TYR A 50 16.39 -24.18 -20.89
CA TYR A 50 16.64 -25.16 -21.94
C TYR A 50 16.41 -24.60 -23.36
N PRO A 51 17.04 -25.18 -24.40
CA PRO A 51 16.96 -24.66 -25.77
C PRO A 51 15.52 -24.52 -26.27
N GLY A 52 15.21 -23.36 -26.84
CA GLY A 52 13.88 -23.06 -27.40
C GLY A 52 12.82 -22.63 -26.39
N LEU A 53 13.14 -22.55 -25.09
CA LEU A 53 12.20 -22.10 -24.06
C LEU A 53 11.72 -20.65 -24.32
N ARG A 54 10.39 -20.48 -24.34
CA ARG A 54 9.68 -19.20 -24.55
C ARG A 54 8.48 -19.08 -23.62
N SER A 55 8.06 -17.86 -23.31
CA SER A 55 6.81 -17.59 -22.61
C SER A 55 5.59 -18.09 -23.39
N ASN A 56 4.55 -18.49 -22.67
CA ASN A 56 3.23 -18.69 -23.28
C ASN A 56 2.59 -17.35 -23.68
N ASN A 57 2.85 -16.30 -22.90
CA ASN A 57 2.36 -14.95 -23.14
C ASN A 57 3.11 -14.27 -24.29
N LEU A 58 2.42 -13.47 -25.10
CA LEU A 58 3.06 -12.51 -26.01
C LEU A 58 3.46 -11.23 -25.26
N LEU A 59 4.44 -10.53 -25.83
CA LEU A 59 4.87 -9.20 -25.40
C LEU A 59 3.69 -8.24 -25.17
N GLY A 60 3.64 -7.55 -24.02
CA GLY A 60 2.58 -6.63 -23.61
C GLY A 60 1.58 -7.19 -22.58
N THR A 61 1.77 -8.42 -22.12
CA THR A 61 0.92 -9.06 -21.09
C THR A 61 1.68 -9.78 -19.98
N TYR A 62 3.02 -9.75 -20.02
CA TYR A 62 3.88 -10.52 -19.10
C TYR A 62 4.91 -9.66 -18.37
N GLU A 63 4.70 -8.35 -18.34
CA GLU A 63 5.51 -7.35 -17.67
C GLU A 63 4.96 -6.98 -16.28
N TYR A 64 5.83 -6.42 -15.45
CA TYR A 64 5.42 -5.65 -14.29
C TYR A 64 4.92 -4.28 -14.77
N SER A 65 3.77 -3.84 -14.25
CA SER A 65 3.14 -2.57 -14.65
C SER A 65 4.06 -1.36 -14.54
N ASP A 66 4.92 -1.29 -13.53
CA ASP A 66 5.84 -0.20 -13.21
C ASP A 66 7.21 -0.33 -13.89
N PHE A 67 7.40 -1.40 -14.67
CA PHE A 67 8.62 -1.63 -15.45
C PHE A 67 8.29 -2.13 -16.86
N PRO A 68 7.67 -1.28 -17.70
CA PRO A 68 7.37 -1.64 -19.09
C PRO A 68 8.66 -1.88 -19.89
N GLU A 69 8.61 -2.80 -20.87
CA GLU A 69 9.76 -3.32 -21.64
C GLU A 69 10.45 -2.32 -22.60
N SER A 70 10.86 -1.15 -22.14
CA SER A 70 11.47 -0.14 -23.01
C SER A 70 12.79 -0.57 -23.67
N ASN A 71 13.40 -1.71 -23.30
CA ASN A 71 14.75 -2.12 -23.74
C ASN A 71 14.93 -3.60 -24.14
N LEU A 72 13.87 -4.37 -24.40
CA LEU A 72 13.99 -5.79 -24.79
C LEU A 72 13.92 -5.96 -26.31
N ASP A 73 14.80 -6.80 -26.86
CA ASP A 73 14.88 -7.08 -28.31
C ASP A 73 13.82 -8.12 -28.74
N VAL A 74 12.54 -7.80 -28.47
CA VAL A 74 11.37 -8.64 -28.82
C VAL A 74 10.31 -7.76 -29.47
N LYS A 75 9.72 -8.23 -30.58
CA LYS A 75 8.72 -7.42 -31.30
C LYS A 75 7.31 -7.63 -30.74
N PRO A 76 6.43 -6.63 -30.83
CA PRO A 76 5.02 -6.80 -30.49
C PRO A 76 4.39 -7.98 -31.25
N GLY A 77 3.72 -8.87 -30.51
CA GLY A 77 3.12 -10.08 -31.07
C GLY A 77 4.04 -11.30 -31.11
N GLU A 78 5.27 -11.21 -30.57
CA GLU A 78 6.16 -12.36 -30.38
C GLU A 78 6.11 -12.89 -28.94
N HIS A 79 6.37 -14.19 -28.79
CA HIS A 79 6.62 -14.81 -27.48
C HIS A 79 8.02 -14.45 -27.00
N ILE A 80 8.14 -14.18 -25.69
CA ILE A 80 9.37 -13.69 -25.08
C ILE A 80 10.32 -14.89 -24.84
N PRO A 81 11.54 -14.88 -25.40
CA PRO A 81 12.53 -15.94 -25.13
C PRO A 81 12.92 -16.00 -23.64
N GLY A 82 13.22 -17.20 -23.14
CA GLY A 82 13.55 -17.38 -21.72
C GLY A 82 14.76 -16.55 -21.26
N ALA A 83 15.78 -16.40 -22.10
CA ALA A 83 16.95 -15.56 -21.81
C ALA A 83 16.59 -14.07 -21.68
N VAL A 84 15.67 -13.59 -22.51
CA VAL A 84 15.17 -12.21 -22.45
C VAL A 84 14.37 -11.99 -21.17
N LEU A 85 13.55 -12.94 -20.74
CA LEU A 85 12.84 -12.87 -19.46
C LEU A 85 13.78 -12.89 -18.25
N HIS A 86 14.85 -13.69 -18.30
CA HIS A 86 15.88 -13.66 -17.27
C HIS A 86 16.54 -12.28 -17.17
N GLN A 87 16.92 -11.71 -18.31
CA GLN A 87 17.50 -10.37 -18.40
C GLN A 87 16.53 -9.31 -17.88
N TYR A 88 15.25 -9.38 -18.26
CA TYR A 88 14.20 -8.49 -17.78
C TYR A 88 14.08 -8.47 -16.25
N LEU A 89 13.99 -9.65 -15.63
CA LEU A 89 13.88 -9.77 -14.17
C LEU A 89 15.14 -9.28 -13.46
N THR A 90 16.30 -9.45 -14.09
CA THR A 90 17.57 -8.93 -13.59
C THR A 90 17.59 -7.41 -13.61
N GLN A 91 17.25 -6.79 -14.74
CA GLN A 91 17.15 -5.33 -14.87
C GLN A 91 16.10 -4.74 -13.92
N PHE A 92 14.98 -5.44 -13.71
CA PHE A 92 13.98 -5.05 -12.72
C PHE A 92 14.58 -5.02 -11.32
N ALA A 93 15.25 -6.11 -10.92
CA ALA A 93 15.87 -6.21 -9.60
C ALA A 93 16.96 -5.14 -9.39
N GLU A 94 17.75 -4.83 -10.41
CA GLU A 94 18.77 -3.77 -10.35
C GLU A 94 18.14 -2.38 -10.24
N LYS A 95 17.17 -2.06 -11.10
CA LYS A 95 16.51 -0.74 -11.13
C LYS A 95 15.87 -0.39 -9.79
N PHE A 96 15.27 -1.36 -9.13
CA PHE A 96 14.56 -1.16 -7.87
C PHE A 96 15.37 -1.56 -6.63
N ASP A 97 16.70 -1.64 -6.76
CA ASP A 97 17.60 -1.85 -5.62
C ASP A 97 17.38 -3.18 -4.86
N VAL A 98 16.79 -4.18 -5.54
CA VAL A 98 16.56 -5.52 -4.99
C VAL A 98 17.77 -6.41 -5.25
N TYR A 99 18.45 -6.29 -6.39
CA TYR A 99 19.51 -7.22 -6.81
C TYR A 99 20.63 -7.35 -5.76
N ARG A 100 21.15 -6.22 -5.27
CA ARG A 100 22.21 -6.21 -4.23
C ARG A 100 21.77 -6.78 -2.87
N ARG A 101 20.48 -7.01 -2.68
CA ARG A 101 19.89 -7.59 -1.46
C ARG A 101 19.68 -9.09 -1.58
N ILE A 102 19.93 -9.67 -2.74
CA ILE A 102 19.81 -11.10 -3.00
C ILE A 102 21.09 -11.81 -2.54
N ARG A 103 20.92 -12.87 -1.75
CA ARG A 103 21.97 -13.83 -1.41
C ARG A 103 21.74 -15.10 -2.20
N PHE A 104 22.51 -15.26 -3.27
CA PHE A 104 22.54 -16.47 -4.09
C PHE A 104 23.18 -17.64 -3.33
N ASN A 105 22.97 -18.86 -3.84
CA ASN A 105 23.51 -20.09 -3.27
C ASN A 105 23.21 -20.25 -1.77
N THR A 106 22.06 -19.73 -1.32
CA THR A 106 21.66 -19.68 0.08
C THR A 106 20.29 -20.31 0.24
N THR A 107 20.27 -21.59 0.63
CA THR A 107 19.04 -22.37 0.79
C THR A 107 18.53 -22.29 2.22
N VAL A 108 17.23 -22.04 2.41
CA VAL A 108 16.59 -22.07 3.73
C VAL A 108 16.20 -23.51 4.07
N LYS A 109 16.81 -24.07 5.11
CA LYS A 109 16.60 -25.46 5.57
C LYS A 109 15.41 -25.56 6.52
N SER A 110 15.30 -24.61 7.44
CA SER A 110 14.19 -24.54 8.40
C SER A 110 13.83 -23.11 8.78
N VAL A 111 12.58 -22.96 9.18
CA VAL A 111 12.00 -21.73 9.73
C VAL A 111 11.39 -22.09 11.08
N GLN A 112 11.81 -21.42 12.13
CA GLN A 112 11.33 -21.60 13.49
C GLN A 112 10.62 -20.34 13.97
N SER A 113 9.44 -20.50 14.56
CA SER A 113 8.75 -19.40 15.26
C SER A 113 9.43 -19.14 16.60
N GLU A 114 9.76 -17.89 16.89
CA GLU A 114 10.41 -17.50 18.15
C GLU A 114 9.38 -16.99 19.17
N ALA A 115 9.54 -17.39 20.43
CA ALA A 115 8.60 -17.01 21.51
C ALA A 115 8.56 -15.50 21.78
N SER A 116 9.62 -14.77 21.44
CA SER A 116 9.71 -13.30 21.55
C SER A 116 9.08 -12.56 20.35
N GLY A 117 8.50 -13.27 19.39
CA GLY A 117 8.05 -12.73 18.11
C GLY A 117 9.16 -12.78 17.04
N GLY A 118 8.75 -12.97 15.78
CA GLY A 118 9.64 -13.13 14.64
C GLY A 118 9.98 -14.58 14.30
N TRP A 119 10.99 -14.76 13.45
CA TRP A 119 11.34 -16.00 12.80
C TRP A 119 12.86 -16.23 12.80
N LEU A 120 13.28 -17.41 13.26
CA LEU A 120 14.65 -17.88 13.15
C LEU A 120 14.80 -18.81 11.95
N LEU A 121 15.63 -18.42 11.00
CA LEU A 121 15.91 -19.19 9.79
C LEU A 121 17.27 -19.88 9.93
N THR A 122 17.30 -21.17 9.60
CA THR A 122 18.56 -21.90 9.40
C THR A 122 18.84 -21.96 7.91
N VAL A 123 19.96 -21.38 7.49
CA VAL A 123 20.35 -21.26 6.08
C VAL A 123 21.63 -22.02 5.80
N ILE A 124 21.70 -22.64 4.62
CA ILE A 124 22.88 -23.35 4.13
C ILE A 124 23.43 -22.52 2.97
N SER A 125 24.65 -22.02 3.11
CA SER A 125 25.35 -21.30 2.05
C SER A 125 26.40 -22.19 1.41
N SER A 126 26.33 -22.35 0.09
CA SER A 126 27.32 -23.04 -0.74
C SER A 126 28.05 -22.01 -1.60
N ALA A 127 28.91 -21.19 -0.98
CA ALA A 127 29.76 -20.25 -1.70
C ALA A 127 30.95 -20.99 -2.35
N GLU A 128 31.30 -20.63 -3.59
CA GLU A 128 32.40 -21.25 -4.36
C GLU A 128 33.77 -21.21 -3.65
N GLU A 129 33.99 -20.26 -2.72
CA GLU A 129 35.26 -20.07 -2.01
C GLU A 129 35.46 -20.97 -0.78
N LYS A 130 34.45 -21.74 -0.33
CA LYS A 130 34.58 -22.65 0.82
C LYS A 130 34.15 -24.08 0.44
N PRO A 131 35.04 -25.08 0.55
CA PRO A 131 34.76 -26.45 0.12
C PRO A 131 33.73 -27.22 1.00
N ALA A 132 33.22 -26.60 2.07
CA ALA A 132 32.17 -27.17 2.92
C ALA A 132 31.02 -26.17 3.06
N ALA A 133 29.78 -26.64 2.81
CA ALA A 133 28.58 -25.84 3.00
C ALA A 133 28.51 -25.31 4.44
N SER A 134 28.42 -23.99 4.60
CA SER A 134 28.35 -23.38 5.92
C SER A 134 26.90 -23.18 6.33
N GLU A 135 26.48 -23.83 7.41
CA GLU A 135 25.18 -23.61 8.05
C GLU A 135 25.28 -22.36 8.94
N SER A 136 24.34 -21.43 8.79
CA SER A 136 24.25 -20.22 9.61
C SER A 136 22.79 -19.92 9.98
N GLN A 137 22.62 -19.02 10.95
CA GLN A 137 21.30 -18.63 11.45
C GLN A 137 21.05 -17.14 11.23
N LEU A 138 19.83 -16.83 10.83
CA LEU A 138 19.36 -15.48 10.54
C LEU A 138 18.02 -15.26 11.23
N LEU A 139 17.90 -14.15 11.96
CA LEU A 139 16.68 -13.73 12.65
C LEU A 139 15.97 -12.66 11.83
N THR A 140 14.64 -12.74 11.73
CA THR A 140 13.83 -11.72 11.06
C THR A 140 12.52 -11.48 11.78
N GLN A 141 12.01 -10.24 11.78
CA GLN A 141 10.70 -9.93 12.34
C GLN A 141 9.57 -10.37 11.41
N LYS A 142 9.78 -10.20 10.10
CA LYS A 142 8.80 -10.55 9.07
C LYS A 142 9.39 -11.50 8.03
N LEU A 143 8.56 -12.41 7.54
CA LEU A 143 8.97 -13.44 6.60
C LEU A 143 8.01 -13.53 5.42
N ILE A 144 8.52 -13.41 4.20
CA ILE A 144 7.78 -13.65 2.97
C ILE A 144 8.30 -14.95 2.34
N VAL A 145 7.46 -15.97 2.27
CA VAL A 145 7.80 -17.23 1.60
C VAL A 145 7.34 -17.15 0.14
N ALA A 146 8.29 -16.97 -0.77
CA ALA A 146 8.07 -16.81 -2.21
C ALA A 146 8.77 -17.91 -3.04
N THR A 147 8.87 -19.12 -2.47
CA THR A 147 9.54 -20.27 -3.09
C THR A 147 8.84 -20.80 -4.33
N GLY A 148 7.56 -20.46 -4.53
CA GLY A 148 6.74 -20.90 -5.67
C GLY A 148 6.41 -22.41 -5.68
N LEU A 149 5.54 -22.82 -6.60
CA LEU A 149 5.05 -24.19 -6.74
C LEU A 149 5.90 -25.08 -7.68
N THR A 150 7.00 -24.54 -8.23
CA THR A 150 7.78 -25.17 -9.33
C THR A 150 9.28 -25.29 -9.01
N SER A 151 9.56 -25.61 -7.75
CA SER A 151 10.91 -25.61 -7.19
C SER A 151 11.50 -27.02 -7.06
N GLU A 152 10.79 -27.95 -6.43
CA GLU A 152 11.22 -29.34 -6.28
C GLU A 152 10.59 -30.25 -7.35
N PRO A 153 11.40 -30.90 -8.22
CA PRO A 153 10.87 -31.78 -9.24
C PRO A 153 10.23 -33.03 -8.62
N PHE A 154 9.16 -33.51 -9.24
CA PHE A 154 8.56 -34.80 -8.90
C PHE A 154 8.95 -35.84 -9.95
N ILE A 155 9.80 -36.80 -9.61
CA ILE A 155 10.11 -37.97 -10.44
C ILE A 155 9.37 -39.18 -9.83
N PRO A 156 8.49 -39.87 -10.57
CA PRO A 156 7.77 -41.02 -10.04
C PRO A 156 8.73 -42.18 -9.78
N ALA A 157 8.46 -42.97 -8.74
CA ALA A 157 9.15 -44.23 -8.52
C ALA A 157 8.81 -45.21 -9.66
N LEU A 158 9.79 -45.51 -10.51
CA LEU A 158 9.66 -46.45 -11.63
C LEU A 158 10.39 -47.75 -11.29
N ALA A 159 9.68 -48.88 -11.37
CA ALA A 159 10.28 -50.18 -11.11
C ALA A 159 11.42 -50.45 -12.09
N GLY A 160 12.60 -50.86 -11.60
CA GLY A 160 13.78 -51.13 -12.45
C GLY A 160 14.60 -49.89 -12.82
N ALA A 161 14.35 -48.72 -12.21
CA ALA A 161 15.14 -47.50 -12.44
C ALA A 161 16.64 -47.70 -12.18
N ASP A 162 17.01 -48.48 -11.14
CA ASP A 162 18.41 -48.76 -10.80
C ASP A 162 19.16 -49.56 -11.88
N SER A 163 18.43 -50.30 -12.73
CA SER A 163 18.98 -51.12 -13.80
C SER A 163 18.70 -50.54 -15.20
N PHE A 164 18.32 -49.26 -15.30
CA PHE A 164 18.00 -48.62 -16.57
C PHE A 164 19.25 -48.27 -17.39
N ASN A 165 20.41 -48.02 -16.76
CA ASN A 165 21.71 -47.72 -17.39
C ASN A 165 21.73 -46.62 -18.48
N ALA A 166 20.69 -45.79 -18.55
CA ALA A 166 20.61 -44.63 -19.44
C ALA A 166 20.18 -43.39 -18.61
N PRO A 167 20.49 -42.15 -19.07
CA PRO A 167 20.04 -40.93 -18.43
C PRO A 167 18.54 -40.93 -18.10
N LEU A 168 18.20 -40.74 -16.82
CA LEU A 168 16.85 -40.54 -16.32
C LEU A 168 16.82 -39.25 -15.50
N PHE A 169 16.12 -38.22 -15.99
CA PHE A 169 16.13 -36.90 -15.35
C PHE A 169 14.79 -36.16 -15.51
N HIS A 170 14.55 -35.16 -14.68
CA HIS A 170 13.36 -34.31 -14.77
C HIS A 170 13.56 -33.18 -15.80
N SER A 171 12.49 -32.70 -16.44
CA SER A 171 12.53 -31.55 -17.36
C SER A 171 13.20 -30.27 -16.80
N LYS A 172 13.27 -30.12 -15.48
CA LYS A 172 14.02 -29.06 -14.78
C LYS A 172 15.50 -29.06 -15.17
N ASP A 173 16.08 -30.25 -15.29
CA ASP A 173 17.50 -30.48 -15.48
C ASP A 173 17.86 -30.66 -16.97
N PHE A 174 16.94 -30.31 -17.87
CA PHE A 174 17.12 -30.53 -19.29
C PHE A 174 18.29 -29.73 -19.87
N LEU A 175 18.53 -28.50 -19.40
CA LEU A 175 19.69 -27.73 -19.83
C LEU A 175 21.02 -28.42 -19.47
N HIS A 176 21.12 -29.02 -18.26
CA HIS A 176 22.30 -29.78 -17.84
C HIS A 176 22.53 -31.05 -18.67
N ASN A 177 21.47 -31.56 -19.30
CA ASN A 177 21.51 -32.75 -20.14
C ASN A 177 21.34 -32.39 -21.63
N ALA A 178 21.54 -31.13 -22.02
CA ALA A 178 21.28 -30.66 -23.39
C ALA A 178 22.16 -31.34 -24.44
N ASP A 179 23.30 -31.92 -24.06
CA ASP A 179 24.14 -32.73 -24.96
C ASP A 179 23.40 -33.93 -25.57
N THR A 180 22.38 -34.44 -24.87
CA THR A 180 21.51 -35.50 -25.40
C THR A 180 20.75 -35.09 -26.66
N LEU A 181 20.59 -33.79 -26.95
CA LEU A 181 20.03 -33.31 -28.23
C LEU A 181 20.91 -33.65 -29.42
N LYS A 182 22.20 -33.96 -29.20
CA LYS A 182 23.17 -34.31 -30.23
C LYS A 182 23.59 -35.78 -30.17
N SER A 183 23.63 -36.35 -28.97
CA SER A 183 24.18 -37.69 -28.75
C SER A 183 23.15 -38.82 -28.75
N ALA A 184 21.85 -38.52 -28.56
CA ALA A 184 20.79 -39.52 -28.55
C ALA A 184 20.22 -39.72 -29.95
N ASP A 185 19.95 -40.98 -30.32
CA ASP A 185 19.20 -41.33 -31.52
C ASP A 185 17.69 -41.37 -31.22
N SER A 186 17.32 -41.85 -30.03
CA SER A 186 15.93 -41.85 -29.55
C SER A 186 15.76 -41.53 -28.07
N VAL A 187 14.67 -40.85 -27.72
CA VAL A 187 14.33 -40.48 -26.34
C VAL A 187 12.87 -40.79 -25.99
N CYS A 188 12.64 -41.12 -24.71
CA CYS A 188 11.31 -41.26 -24.13
C CYS A 188 10.99 -40.02 -23.28
N VAL A 189 9.83 -39.40 -23.50
CA VAL A 189 9.36 -38.23 -22.74
C VAL A 189 8.07 -38.59 -22.00
N LEU A 190 8.14 -38.66 -20.67
CA LEU A 190 6.97 -38.97 -19.83
C LEU A 190 6.23 -37.69 -19.44
N GLY A 191 5.02 -37.50 -19.94
CA GLY A 191 4.13 -36.40 -19.55
C GLY A 191 3.25 -35.90 -20.68
N GLY A 192 2.13 -35.25 -20.32
CA GLY A 192 1.18 -34.64 -21.26
C GLY A 192 1.02 -33.13 -21.13
N ALA A 193 1.78 -32.49 -20.23
CA ALA A 193 1.73 -31.05 -19.95
C ALA A 193 2.75 -30.26 -20.78
N LYS A 194 2.70 -28.91 -20.72
CA LYS A 194 3.51 -28.02 -21.56
C LYS A 194 5.00 -28.37 -21.61
N SER A 195 5.64 -28.66 -20.47
CA SER A 195 7.05 -29.06 -20.44
C SER A 195 7.35 -30.31 -21.27
N ALA A 196 6.42 -31.28 -21.33
CA ALA A 196 6.59 -32.47 -22.17
C ALA A 196 6.54 -32.13 -23.66
N TRP A 197 5.68 -31.18 -24.05
CA TRP A 197 5.62 -30.69 -25.42
C TRP A 197 6.89 -29.92 -25.80
N ASP A 198 7.39 -29.08 -24.89
CA ASP A 198 8.63 -28.33 -25.09
C ASP A 198 9.84 -29.25 -25.28
N VAL A 199 9.99 -30.24 -24.39
CA VAL A 199 11.05 -31.25 -24.48
C VAL A 199 10.91 -32.06 -25.77
N ALA A 200 9.72 -32.55 -26.09
CA ALA A 200 9.47 -33.32 -27.32
C ALA A 200 9.79 -32.49 -28.57
N TYR A 201 9.42 -31.21 -28.59
CA TYR A 201 9.75 -30.30 -29.69
C TYR A 201 11.26 -30.08 -29.82
N ALA A 202 11.97 -29.85 -28.71
CA ALA A 202 13.41 -29.61 -28.70
C ALA A 202 14.18 -30.81 -29.30
N TYR A 203 13.84 -32.04 -28.91
CA TYR A 203 14.43 -33.24 -29.49
C TYR A 203 14.04 -33.46 -30.96
N ALA A 204 12.75 -33.37 -31.28
CA ALA A 204 12.28 -33.62 -32.65
C ALA A 204 12.85 -32.61 -33.66
N SER A 205 12.95 -31.34 -33.28
CA SER A 205 13.58 -30.28 -34.10
C SER A 205 15.10 -30.40 -34.19
N SER A 206 15.72 -31.17 -33.29
CA SER A 206 17.15 -31.53 -33.35
C SER A 206 17.38 -32.87 -34.06
N ASP A 207 16.38 -33.37 -34.78
CA ASP A 207 16.41 -34.64 -35.51
C ASP A 207 16.59 -35.90 -34.62
N VAL A 208 16.18 -35.84 -33.35
CA VAL A 208 16.14 -37.00 -32.45
C VAL A 208 14.74 -37.64 -32.45
N GLN A 209 14.65 -38.96 -32.52
CA GLN A 209 13.35 -39.67 -32.50
C GLN A 209 12.73 -39.59 -31.09
N VAL A 210 11.44 -39.24 -31.00
CA VAL A 210 10.76 -39.06 -29.70
C VAL A 210 9.61 -40.04 -29.54
N ASP A 211 9.57 -40.72 -28.40
CA ASP A 211 8.42 -41.45 -27.89
C ASP A 211 7.82 -40.69 -26.69
N MET A 212 6.70 -39.99 -26.94
CA MET A 212 6.00 -39.20 -25.93
C MET A 212 4.94 -40.07 -25.24
N ILE A 213 5.13 -40.33 -23.95
CA ILE A 213 4.32 -41.22 -23.14
C ILE A 213 3.37 -40.39 -22.28
N ILE A 214 2.07 -40.51 -22.54
CA ILE A 214 0.98 -39.91 -21.77
C ILE A 214 0.25 -41.02 -21.03
N ARG A 215 0.22 -40.93 -19.71
CA ARG A 215 -0.38 -41.95 -18.85
C ARG A 215 -1.86 -42.14 -19.14
N ASP A 216 -2.25 -43.39 -19.42
CA ASP A 216 -3.66 -43.79 -19.50
C ASP A 216 -4.36 -43.59 -18.15
N SER A 217 -3.67 -43.91 -17.05
CA SER A 217 -4.16 -43.63 -15.70
C SER A 217 -4.05 -42.16 -15.26
N GLY A 218 -3.58 -41.26 -16.15
CA GLY A 218 -3.40 -39.84 -15.89
C GLY A 218 -4.63 -38.99 -16.22
N ARG A 219 -4.42 -37.68 -16.35
CA ARG A 219 -5.48 -36.71 -16.72
C ARG A 219 -5.50 -36.38 -18.23
N GLY A 220 -4.71 -37.10 -19.01
CA GLY A 220 -4.57 -36.90 -20.43
C GLY A 220 -3.72 -35.69 -20.83
N PRO A 221 -3.74 -35.33 -22.13
CA PRO A 221 -3.02 -34.20 -22.69
C PRO A 221 -3.54 -32.85 -22.18
N VAL A 222 -2.63 -31.88 -22.03
CA VAL A 222 -2.97 -30.47 -21.71
C VAL A 222 -3.65 -29.78 -22.88
N TRP A 223 -4.44 -28.74 -22.60
CA TRP A 223 -4.94 -27.87 -23.65
C TRP A 223 -3.79 -27.05 -24.24
N MET A 224 -3.56 -27.23 -25.55
CA MET A 224 -2.66 -26.39 -26.34
C MET A 224 -3.51 -25.52 -27.26
N ALA A 225 -3.34 -24.20 -27.23
CA ALA A 225 -4.05 -23.26 -28.09
C ALA A 225 -3.07 -22.44 -28.93
N PRO A 226 -3.44 -22.02 -30.16
CA PRO A 226 -2.73 -20.94 -30.82
C PRO A 226 -2.88 -19.62 -30.03
N PRO A 227 -1.94 -18.67 -30.16
CA PRO A 227 -2.02 -17.38 -29.46
C PRO A 227 -3.22 -16.52 -29.88
N TYR A 228 -3.74 -16.75 -31.10
CA TYR A 228 -4.94 -16.12 -31.62
C TYR A 228 -6.05 -17.15 -31.82
N VAL A 229 -7.17 -16.91 -31.17
CA VAL A 229 -8.36 -17.78 -31.17
C VAL A 229 -9.59 -17.01 -31.68
N THR A 230 -10.69 -17.73 -31.85
CA THR A 230 -11.97 -17.30 -32.42
C THR A 230 -11.89 -16.97 -33.91
N PRO A 231 -13.02 -16.98 -34.64
CA PRO A 231 -13.06 -16.53 -36.04
C PRO A 231 -12.56 -15.08 -36.24
N LEU A 232 -12.55 -14.26 -35.18
CA LEU A 232 -12.09 -12.88 -35.19
C LEU A 232 -10.58 -12.73 -34.90
N LYS A 233 -9.81 -13.83 -34.79
CA LYS A 233 -8.37 -13.84 -34.48
C LYS A 233 -8.01 -12.96 -33.28
N LYS A 234 -8.75 -13.14 -32.19
CA LYS A 234 -8.55 -12.42 -30.94
C LYS A 234 -7.42 -13.05 -30.15
N TRP A 235 -6.59 -12.20 -29.56
CA TRP A 235 -5.49 -12.60 -28.70
C TRP A 235 -6.03 -13.23 -27.40
N LEU A 236 -5.72 -14.51 -27.16
CA LEU A 236 -6.33 -15.32 -26.11
C LEU A 236 -6.13 -14.74 -24.70
N GLU A 237 -4.92 -14.27 -24.39
CA GLU A 237 -4.58 -13.69 -23.08
C GLU A 237 -5.44 -12.44 -22.80
N LYS A 238 -5.63 -11.58 -23.79
CA LYS A 238 -6.51 -10.41 -23.65
C LYS A 238 -7.98 -10.79 -23.43
N LEU A 239 -8.44 -11.89 -24.02
CA LEU A 239 -9.81 -12.38 -23.80
C LEU A 239 -10.02 -12.79 -22.34
N VAL A 240 -9.08 -13.50 -21.72
CA VAL A 240 -9.24 -13.93 -20.32
C VAL A 240 -9.21 -12.76 -19.33
N HIS A 241 -8.64 -11.62 -19.74
CA HIS A 241 -8.57 -10.38 -18.96
C HIS A 241 -9.69 -9.38 -19.29
N THR A 242 -10.67 -9.76 -20.12
CA THR A 242 -11.86 -8.93 -20.39
C THR A 242 -12.97 -9.28 -19.40
N ARG A 243 -13.44 -8.31 -18.59
CA ARG A 243 -14.44 -8.54 -17.53
C ARG A 243 -15.67 -9.31 -18.01
N PHE A 244 -16.25 -8.91 -19.15
CA PHE A 244 -17.41 -9.59 -19.75
C PHE A 244 -17.22 -11.11 -19.88
N LEU A 245 -16.02 -11.54 -20.29
CA LEU A 245 -15.71 -12.96 -20.49
C LEU A 245 -15.48 -13.69 -19.16
N THR A 246 -14.97 -12.99 -18.14
CA THR A 246 -14.80 -13.58 -16.81
C THR A 246 -16.12 -14.01 -16.18
N TRP A 247 -17.26 -13.38 -16.54
CA TRP A 247 -18.58 -13.71 -16.00
C TRP A 247 -19.06 -15.12 -16.36
N PHE A 248 -18.55 -15.68 -17.46
CA PHE A 248 -18.85 -17.04 -17.90
C PHE A 248 -18.07 -18.11 -17.11
N SER A 249 -17.10 -17.72 -16.28
CA SER A 249 -16.52 -18.60 -15.27
C SER A 249 -17.27 -18.43 -13.94
N PRO A 250 -17.72 -19.51 -13.28
CA PRO A 250 -18.08 -19.45 -11.87
C PRO A 250 -16.90 -18.90 -11.09
N CYS A 251 -17.14 -18.02 -10.11
CA CYS A 251 -16.09 -17.40 -9.29
C CYS A 251 -16.67 -17.05 -7.92
N ILE A 252 -16.16 -17.65 -6.85
CA ILE A 252 -16.72 -17.47 -5.49
C ILE A 252 -16.47 -16.07 -4.93
N TRP A 253 -15.38 -15.42 -5.36
CA TRP A 253 -15.08 -14.00 -5.14
C TRP A 253 -15.50 -13.12 -6.33
N GLY A 254 -16.38 -13.61 -7.20
CA GLY A 254 -16.76 -12.91 -8.42
C GLY A 254 -17.58 -11.64 -8.20
N ASN A 255 -18.08 -11.39 -6.98
CA ASN A 255 -18.80 -10.16 -6.66
C ASN A 255 -17.87 -8.95 -6.54
N GLU A 256 -16.58 -9.19 -6.32
CA GLU A 256 -15.56 -8.15 -6.12
C GLU A 256 -15.39 -7.29 -7.38
N ASP A 257 -15.71 -7.82 -8.57
CA ASP A 257 -15.70 -7.05 -9.82
C ASP A 257 -16.88 -6.05 -9.97
N GLY A 258 -17.88 -6.12 -9.09
CA GLY A 258 -19.10 -5.29 -9.12
C GLY A 258 -20.27 -5.85 -9.93
N TYR A 259 -20.14 -7.04 -10.54
CA TYR A 259 -21.12 -7.64 -11.45
C TYR A 259 -21.75 -8.94 -10.90
N GLY A 260 -21.86 -9.04 -9.58
CA GLY A 260 -22.43 -10.21 -8.89
C GLY A 260 -23.83 -10.61 -9.37
N GLY A 261 -24.68 -9.64 -9.73
CA GLY A 261 -26.02 -9.92 -10.28
C GLY A 261 -25.98 -10.65 -11.62
N ILE A 262 -25.04 -10.29 -12.51
CA ILE A 262 -24.85 -10.95 -13.81
C ILE A 262 -24.36 -12.38 -13.61
N ARG A 263 -23.36 -12.58 -12.74
CA ARG A 263 -22.87 -13.92 -12.38
C ARG A 263 -23.96 -14.77 -11.73
N GLY A 264 -24.79 -14.17 -10.87
CA GLY A 264 -25.94 -14.81 -10.24
C GLY A 264 -26.95 -15.30 -11.27
N PHE A 265 -27.26 -14.49 -12.29
CA PHE A 265 -28.10 -14.91 -13.41
C PHE A 265 -27.46 -16.06 -14.22
N LEU A 266 -26.22 -15.87 -14.67
CA LEU A 266 -25.51 -16.83 -15.54
C LEU A 266 -25.33 -18.19 -14.88
N HIS A 267 -24.99 -18.26 -13.60
CA HIS A 267 -24.71 -19.54 -12.94
C HIS A 267 -25.90 -20.07 -12.14
N GLY A 268 -26.76 -19.20 -11.62
CA GLY A 268 -27.91 -19.57 -10.79
C GLY A 268 -29.15 -20.02 -11.57
N THR A 269 -29.39 -19.48 -12.77
CA THR A 269 -30.60 -19.80 -13.57
C THR A 269 -30.35 -20.90 -14.60
N VAL A 270 -31.42 -21.57 -15.03
CA VAL A 270 -31.34 -22.59 -16.10
C VAL A 270 -30.91 -21.96 -17.44
N ALA A 271 -31.52 -20.82 -17.81
CA ALA A 271 -31.20 -20.11 -19.04
C ALA A 271 -29.75 -19.59 -19.05
N GLY A 272 -29.30 -19.00 -17.94
CA GLY A 272 -27.92 -18.57 -17.78
C GLY A 272 -26.94 -19.72 -17.94
N ARG A 273 -27.20 -20.88 -17.31
CA ARG A 273 -26.31 -22.05 -17.42
C ARG A 273 -26.24 -22.59 -18.83
N PHE A 274 -27.34 -22.56 -19.59
CA PHE A 274 -27.31 -22.89 -21.01
C PHE A 274 -26.38 -21.96 -21.81
N MET A 275 -26.37 -20.65 -21.51
CA MET A 275 -25.45 -19.70 -22.12
C MET A 275 -24.00 -20.00 -21.74
N VAL A 276 -23.73 -20.30 -20.46
CA VAL A 276 -22.40 -20.68 -19.97
C VAL A 276 -21.90 -21.95 -20.66
N ASP A 277 -22.69 -23.02 -20.69
CA ASP A 277 -22.31 -24.28 -21.35
C ASP A 277 -22.08 -24.08 -22.86
N SER A 278 -22.88 -23.24 -23.51
CA SER A 278 -22.70 -22.89 -24.93
C SER A 278 -21.40 -22.12 -25.15
N PHE A 279 -21.08 -21.13 -24.30
CA PHE A 279 -19.84 -20.37 -24.35
C PHE A 279 -18.61 -21.28 -24.28
N TRP A 280 -18.55 -22.17 -23.28
CA TRP A 280 -17.43 -23.09 -23.10
C TRP A 280 -17.31 -24.13 -24.21
N LYS A 281 -18.45 -24.59 -24.76
CA LYS A 281 -18.48 -25.48 -25.92
C LYS A 281 -17.90 -24.80 -27.16
N VAL A 282 -18.26 -23.54 -27.42
CA VAL A 282 -17.74 -22.77 -28.56
C VAL A 282 -16.25 -22.51 -28.37
N LEU A 283 -15.81 -22.03 -27.21
CA LEU A 283 -14.42 -21.72 -26.93
C LEU A 283 -13.51 -22.97 -27.06
N GLY A 284 -13.91 -24.10 -26.45
CA GLY A 284 -13.15 -25.34 -26.54
C GLY A 284 -13.20 -25.96 -27.94
N GLY A 285 -14.35 -25.88 -28.62
CA GLY A 285 -14.51 -26.39 -29.99
C GLY A 285 -13.65 -25.63 -31.00
N ASP A 286 -13.50 -24.32 -30.84
CA ASP A 286 -12.65 -23.48 -31.67
C ASP A 286 -11.17 -23.90 -31.57
N VAL A 287 -10.65 -24.07 -30.35
CA VAL A 287 -9.26 -24.55 -30.13
C VAL A 287 -9.04 -25.96 -30.69
N ILE A 288 -9.98 -26.89 -30.49
CA ILE A 288 -9.91 -28.25 -31.06
C ILE A 288 -9.86 -28.20 -32.60
N SER A 289 -10.71 -27.36 -33.20
CA SER A 289 -10.79 -27.18 -34.65
C SER A 289 -9.52 -26.58 -35.24
N LEU A 290 -8.99 -25.52 -34.61
CA LEU A 290 -7.76 -24.83 -35.03
C LEU A 290 -6.54 -25.76 -35.02
N ASN A 291 -6.42 -26.62 -34.02
CA ASN A 291 -5.33 -27.61 -33.96
C ASN A 291 -5.54 -28.79 -34.90
N GLY A 292 -6.78 -29.04 -35.34
CA GLY A 292 -7.09 -30.14 -36.25
C GLY A 292 -6.75 -31.52 -35.69
N PHE A 293 -6.92 -31.75 -34.38
CA PHE A 293 -6.54 -33.00 -33.72
C PHE A 293 -7.08 -34.25 -34.43
N ASP A 294 -8.32 -34.20 -34.92
CA ASP A 294 -9.01 -35.33 -35.56
C ASP A 294 -8.61 -35.56 -37.03
N LYS A 295 -7.67 -34.77 -37.59
CA LYS A 295 -7.21 -34.91 -38.98
C LYS A 295 -6.23 -36.05 -39.21
N HIS A 296 -5.58 -36.56 -38.16
CA HIS A 296 -4.62 -37.67 -38.24
C HIS A 296 -4.74 -38.56 -36.98
N PRO A 297 -4.62 -39.90 -37.10
CA PRO A 297 -4.73 -40.81 -35.95
C PRO A 297 -3.76 -40.48 -34.81
N GLU A 298 -2.51 -40.14 -35.13
CA GLU A 298 -1.49 -39.79 -34.12
C GLU A 298 -1.76 -38.43 -33.45
N THR A 299 -2.26 -37.43 -34.17
CA THR A 299 -2.60 -36.14 -33.56
C THR A 299 -3.86 -36.24 -32.70
N ALA A 300 -4.76 -37.17 -32.99
CA ALA A 300 -5.97 -37.39 -32.20
C ALA A 300 -5.64 -37.83 -30.76
N LYS A 301 -4.50 -38.52 -30.55
CA LYS A 301 -4.02 -38.92 -29.22
C LYS A 301 -3.68 -37.73 -28.32
N LEU A 302 -3.38 -36.56 -28.90
CA LEU A 302 -3.06 -35.32 -28.17
C LEU A 302 -4.29 -34.46 -27.85
N LYS A 303 -5.49 -34.90 -28.24
CA LYS A 303 -6.73 -34.18 -27.94
C LYS A 303 -7.00 -34.19 -26.42
N PRO A 304 -7.24 -33.03 -25.79
CA PRO A 304 -7.57 -32.98 -24.36
C PRO A 304 -8.81 -33.80 -24.03
N TRP A 305 -8.74 -34.59 -22.95
CA TRP A 305 -9.84 -35.50 -22.56
C TRP A 305 -10.99 -34.79 -21.85
N TYR A 306 -10.72 -33.65 -21.23
CA TYR A 306 -11.69 -32.90 -20.44
C TYR A 306 -11.94 -31.51 -21.02
N SER A 307 -13.17 -31.03 -20.88
CA SER A 307 -13.56 -29.68 -21.31
C SER A 307 -12.66 -28.60 -20.71
N ALA A 308 -12.36 -27.57 -21.51
CA ALA A 308 -11.64 -26.36 -21.08
C ALA A 308 -12.27 -25.68 -19.86
N PHE A 309 -13.55 -25.94 -19.60
CA PHE A 309 -14.20 -25.52 -18.37
C PHE A 309 -13.40 -26.01 -17.14
N TRP A 310 -13.03 -27.29 -17.04
CA TRP A 310 -12.59 -27.93 -15.79
C TRP A 310 -11.09 -27.85 -15.43
N ILE A 311 -10.26 -27.22 -16.26
CA ILE A 311 -8.79 -27.45 -16.26
C ILE A 311 -7.94 -26.43 -15.49
N GLY A 312 -8.50 -25.29 -15.08
CA GLY A 312 -7.75 -24.23 -14.40
C GLY A 312 -6.66 -23.64 -15.30
N SER A 313 -5.46 -23.45 -14.76
CA SER A 313 -4.26 -22.99 -15.48
C SER A 313 -3.63 -24.05 -16.39
N GLY A 314 -4.22 -25.25 -16.51
CA GLY A 314 -3.83 -26.29 -17.47
C GLY A 314 -4.12 -25.95 -18.95
N LEU A 315 -3.99 -24.67 -19.32
CA LEU A 315 -4.12 -24.11 -20.66
C LEU A 315 -2.75 -23.58 -21.07
N SER A 316 -2.27 -23.97 -22.25
CA SER A 316 -0.94 -23.68 -22.74
C SER A 316 -0.97 -23.22 -24.20
N ILE A 317 0.10 -22.58 -24.66
CA ILE A 317 0.17 -21.95 -25.98
C ILE A 317 1.16 -22.66 -26.88
N LEU A 318 0.82 -22.81 -28.16
CA LEU A 318 1.75 -23.21 -29.22
C LEU A 318 2.64 -22.01 -29.57
N ASN A 319 3.90 -22.05 -29.12
CA ASN A 319 4.88 -20.97 -29.29
C ASN A 319 6.13 -21.41 -30.07
N TYR A 320 6.00 -22.45 -30.90
CA TYR A 320 7.09 -23.06 -31.64
C TYR A 320 7.34 -22.39 -33.00
N PRO A 321 8.59 -22.28 -33.47
CA PRO A 321 8.92 -21.76 -34.80
C PRO A 321 8.35 -22.57 -35.97
N THR A 322 8.19 -23.88 -35.80
CA THR A 322 7.64 -24.81 -36.81
C THR A 322 6.43 -25.56 -36.26
N ASP A 323 5.59 -26.10 -37.14
CA ASP A 323 4.39 -26.84 -36.74
C ASP A 323 4.76 -28.12 -35.97
N PHE A 324 4.46 -28.14 -34.67
CA PHE A 324 4.63 -29.31 -33.81
C PHE A 324 3.90 -30.53 -34.35
N PHE A 325 2.71 -30.34 -34.93
CA PHE A 325 1.89 -31.44 -35.41
C PHE A 325 2.48 -32.13 -36.64
N GLU A 326 3.35 -31.49 -37.42
CA GLU A 326 4.06 -32.16 -38.52
C GLU A 326 5.05 -33.21 -38.01
N TYR A 327 5.71 -32.98 -36.88
CA TYR A 327 6.58 -33.99 -36.26
C TYR A 327 5.77 -35.18 -35.76
N VAL A 328 4.53 -34.97 -35.32
CA VAL A 328 3.61 -36.05 -34.94
C VAL A 328 3.11 -36.80 -36.18
N ARG A 329 2.70 -36.09 -37.23
CA ARG A 329 2.21 -36.69 -38.49
C ARG A 329 3.30 -37.50 -39.21
N SER A 330 4.53 -37.01 -39.23
CA SER A 330 5.68 -37.69 -39.85
C SER A 330 6.20 -38.88 -39.02
N GLY A 331 5.72 -39.05 -37.79
CA GLY A 331 6.17 -40.10 -36.87
C GLY A 331 7.49 -39.78 -36.16
N LYS A 332 8.04 -38.57 -36.30
CA LYS A 332 9.21 -38.12 -35.53
C LYS A 332 8.92 -38.02 -34.03
N ILE A 333 7.67 -37.65 -33.69
CA ILE A 333 7.10 -37.77 -32.35
C ILE A 333 6.01 -38.84 -32.39
N ARG A 334 6.25 -39.97 -31.75
CA ARG A 334 5.25 -41.04 -31.57
C ARG A 334 4.56 -40.87 -30.23
N VAL A 335 3.24 -40.83 -30.22
CA VAL A 335 2.46 -40.60 -28.99
C VAL A 335 1.90 -41.92 -28.48
N HIS A 336 2.17 -42.21 -27.20
CA HIS A 336 1.78 -43.43 -26.51
C HIS A 336 0.82 -43.12 -25.37
N ILE A 337 -0.41 -43.63 -25.44
CA ILE A 337 -1.36 -43.55 -24.32
C ILE A 337 -1.23 -44.83 -23.49
N ALA A 338 -0.28 -44.82 -22.56
CA ALA A 338 0.04 -45.98 -21.72
C ALA A 338 0.76 -45.53 -20.44
N ASP A 339 0.70 -46.37 -19.41
CA ASP A 339 1.52 -46.20 -18.21
C ASP A 339 2.85 -46.95 -18.37
N ILE A 340 3.93 -46.41 -17.80
CA ILE A 340 5.19 -47.14 -17.67
C ILE A 340 5.02 -48.19 -16.56
N THR A 341 5.25 -49.46 -16.89
CA THR A 341 5.13 -50.59 -15.94
C THR A 341 6.46 -50.88 -15.26
N SER A 342 7.56 -50.87 -16.02
CA SER A 342 8.92 -51.07 -15.52
C SER A 342 9.95 -50.53 -16.50
N LEU A 343 11.18 -50.42 -16.02
CA LEU A 343 12.39 -50.07 -16.77
C LEU A 343 13.36 -51.26 -16.77
N SER A 344 14.11 -51.42 -17.84
CA SER A 344 15.27 -52.32 -17.94
C SER A 344 16.37 -51.62 -18.75
N ASP A 345 17.50 -52.30 -19.01
CA ASP A 345 18.69 -51.73 -19.66
C ASP A 345 18.34 -50.95 -20.97
N GLY A 346 18.35 -49.62 -20.89
CA GLY A 346 17.97 -48.69 -21.96
C GLY A 346 16.56 -48.87 -22.52
N THR A 347 15.62 -49.48 -21.77
CA THR A 347 14.30 -49.87 -22.29
C THR A 347 13.16 -49.49 -21.34
N VAL A 348 12.12 -48.87 -21.88
CA VAL A 348 10.89 -48.49 -21.17
C VAL A 348 9.76 -49.43 -21.54
N HIS A 349 9.19 -50.14 -20.56
CA HIS A 349 8.08 -51.06 -20.77
C HIS A 349 6.74 -50.39 -20.47
N LEU A 350 5.78 -50.55 -21.36
CA LEU A 350 4.47 -49.89 -21.31
C LEU A 350 3.34 -50.87 -20.96
N SER A 351 2.26 -50.34 -20.39
CA SER A 351 1.08 -51.11 -19.97
C SER A 351 0.29 -51.72 -21.12
N ASN A 352 0.49 -51.24 -22.35
CA ASN A 352 -0.08 -51.80 -23.57
C ASN A 352 0.73 -52.97 -24.15
N GLY A 353 1.84 -53.36 -23.49
CA GLY A 353 2.72 -54.46 -23.91
C GLY A 353 3.91 -54.02 -24.79
N GLU A 354 3.99 -52.76 -25.19
CA GLU A 354 5.12 -52.24 -25.96
C GLU A 354 6.37 -52.08 -25.09
N SER A 355 7.55 -52.19 -25.71
CA SER A 355 8.84 -51.95 -25.08
C SER A 355 9.66 -51.03 -25.98
N LEU A 356 10.03 -49.86 -25.45
CA LEU A 356 10.65 -48.78 -26.20
C LEU A 356 12.13 -48.68 -25.80
N LYS A 357 13.02 -48.93 -26.75
CA LYS A 357 14.45 -48.70 -26.55
C LYS A 357 14.74 -47.20 -26.65
N THR A 358 15.51 -46.68 -25.70
CA THR A 358 15.74 -45.23 -25.57
C THR A 358 17.11 -44.94 -25.00
N ASP A 359 17.71 -43.84 -25.46
CA ASP A 359 18.99 -43.35 -24.96
C ASP A 359 18.82 -42.42 -23.76
N ALA A 360 17.61 -41.90 -23.52
CA ALA A 360 17.26 -41.15 -22.32
C ALA A 360 15.76 -41.25 -21.98
N LEU A 361 15.42 -41.11 -20.70
CA LEU A 361 14.05 -40.94 -20.21
C LEU A 361 13.90 -39.61 -19.49
N ILE A 362 13.08 -38.73 -20.06
CA ILE A 362 12.84 -37.40 -19.52
C ILE A 362 11.47 -37.35 -18.83
N CYS A 363 11.48 -37.12 -17.52
CA CYS A 363 10.28 -36.99 -16.70
C CYS A 363 9.77 -35.54 -16.73
N SER A 364 8.67 -35.29 -17.43
CA SER A 364 7.90 -34.04 -17.40
C SER A 364 6.67 -34.20 -16.51
N THR A 365 6.92 -34.66 -15.28
CA THR A 365 5.92 -35.20 -14.34
C THR A 365 5.45 -34.19 -13.29
N GLY A 366 5.97 -32.96 -13.34
CA GLY A 366 5.55 -31.85 -12.50
C GLY A 366 6.36 -31.72 -11.22
N TRP A 367 5.74 -31.16 -10.19
CA TRP A 367 6.46 -30.65 -9.01
C TRP A 367 5.89 -31.19 -7.71
N LYS A 368 6.69 -31.16 -6.64
CA LYS A 368 6.22 -31.25 -5.26
C LYS A 368 5.62 -29.89 -4.87
N HIS A 369 4.42 -29.89 -4.30
CA HIS A 369 3.63 -28.65 -4.07
C HIS A 369 3.76 -28.11 -2.64
N ARG A 370 4.89 -28.38 -1.99
CA ARG A 370 5.21 -27.88 -0.65
C ARG A 370 6.53 -27.10 -0.72
N PRO A 371 6.71 -26.05 0.09
CA PRO A 371 8.01 -25.41 0.21
C PRO A 371 9.02 -26.43 0.75
N PRO A 372 10.25 -26.50 0.21
CA PRO A 372 11.32 -27.38 0.71
C PRO A 372 11.92 -26.83 2.00
N ILE A 373 11.08 -26.52 2.99
CA ILE A 373 11.45 -25.85 4.23
C ILE A 373 10.80 -26.62 5.38
N ASN A 374 11.60 -26.95 6.40
CA ASN A 374 11.08 -27.52 7.62
C ASN A 374 10.55 -26.41 8.54
N PHE A 375 9.25 -26.40 8.79
CA PHE A 375 8.62 -25.48 9.74
C PHE A 375 8.66 -26.09 11.14
N LEU A 376 9.27 -25.36 12.09
CA LEU A 376 9.50 -25.80 13.46
C LEU A 376 8.74 -24.90 14.45
N PRO A 377 8.17 -25.46 15.53
CA PRO A 377 8.14 -26.89 15.89
C PRO A 377 7.25 -27.72 14.95
N SER A 378 7.39 -29.05 15.01
CA SER A 378 6.57 -29.97 14.21
C SER A 378 5.07 -29.69 14.40
N GLY A 379 4.32 -29.56 13.30
CA GLY A 379 2.90 -29.20 13.30
C GLY A 379 2.61 -27.71 13.02
N LEU A 380 3.64 -26.86 13.00
CA LEU A 380 3.49 -25.45 12.62
C LEU A 380 3.00 -25.29 11.17
N ASP A 381 3.37 -26.20 10.28
CA ASP A 381 2.88 -26.25 8.90
C ASP A 381 1.35 -26.33 8.82
N ARG A 382 0.71 -27.13 9.69
CA ARG A 382 -0.75 -27.20 9.83
C ARG A 382 -1.34 -25.86 10.27
N GLU A 383 -0.73 -25.21 11.26
CA GLU A 383 -1.18 -23.92 11.79
C GLU A 383 -1.05 -22.79 10.76
N LEU A 384 0.05 -22.78 10.00
CA LEU A 384 0.30 -21.85 8.91
C LEU A 384 -0.61 -22.07 7.69
N GLY A 385 -1.41 -23.15 7.68
CA GLY A 385 -2.31 -23.48 6.57
C GLY A 385 -1.61 -24.09 5.36
N LEU A 386 -0.44 -24.73 5.56
CA LEU A 386 0.22 -25.49 4.51
C LEU A 386 -0.47 -26.85 4.30
N PRO A 387 -0.28 -27.48 3.11
CA PRO A 387 -0.85 -28.79 2.85
C PRO A 387 -0.38 -29.82 3.88
N HIS A 388 -1.30 -30.42 4.62
CA HIS A 388 -1.03 -31.41 5.66
C HIS A 388 -2.06 -32.54 5.61
N ARG A 389 -1.82 -33.60 6.40
CA ARG A 389 -2.76 -34.71 6.56
C ARG A 389 -3.56 -34.51 7.85
N SER A 390 -4.88 -34.61 7.75
CA SER A 390 -5.79 -34.58 8.90
C SER A 390 -6.81 -35.72 8.79
N PHE A 391 -7.12 -36.36 9.91
CA PHE A 391 -8.19 -37.39 9.99
C PHE A 391 -9.51 -36.83 10.54
N GLU A 392 -9.51 -35.55 10.93
CA GLU A 392 -10.66 -34.87 11.49
C GLU A 392 -11.64 -34.45 10.38
N ILE A 393 -12.93 -34.62 10.64
CA ILE A 393 -13.99 -34.10 9.77
C ILE A 393 -14.11 -32.61 10.04
N ASP A 394 -13.86 -31.80 9.02
CA ASP A 394 -13.99 -30.36 9.08
C ASP A 394 -15.41 -29.92 8.66
N GLU A 395 -16.22 -29.48 9.63
CA GLU A 395 -17.59 -29.01 9.39
C GLU A 395 -17.61 -27.75 8.49
N LEU A 396 -16.58 -26.90 8.55
CA LEU A 396 -16.48 -25.72 7.68
C LEU A 396 -16.30 -26.13 6.22
N VAL A 397 -15.57 -27.22 5.97
CA VAL A 397 -15.41 -27.79 4.62
C VAL A 397 -16.76 -28.27 4.07
N GLN A 398 -17.58 -28.95 4.88
CA GLN A 398 -18.90 -29.41 4.45
C GLN A 398 -19.85 -28.24 4.17
N LYS A 399 -19.81 -27.21 5.03
CA LYS A 399 -20.57 -25.98 4.85
C LYS A 399 -20.15 -25.24 3.57
N ALA A 400 -18.85 -25.11 3.33
CA ALA A 400 -18.31 -24.49 2.11
C ALA A 400 -18.70 -25.27 0.86
N ASP A 401 -18.56 -26.60 0.85
CA ASP A 401 -18.98 -27.46 -0.25
C ASP A 401 -20.48 -27.25 -0.58
N SER A 402 -21.33 -27.21 0.44
CA SER A 402 -22.78 -26.98 0.28
C SER A 402 -23.08 -25.61 -0.31
N GLU A 403 -22.40 -24.56 0.17
CA GLU A 403 -22.58 -23.20 -0.29
C GLU A 403 -22.11 -22.98 -1.73
N ILE A 404 -20.94 -23.51 -2.09
CA ILE A 404 -20.38 -23.45 -3.45
C ILE A 404 -21.35 -24.09 -4.44
N LEU A 405 -21.84 -25.30 -4.12
CA LEU A 405 -22.75 -26.04 -4.99
C LEU A 405 -24.16 -25.43 -5.05
N ALA A 406 -24.58 -24.68 -4.02
CA ALA A 406 -25.81 -23.91 -4.04
C ALA A 406 -25.68 -22.67 -4.94
N ARG A 407 -24.57 -21.92 -4.81
CA ARG A 407 -24.29 -20.72 -5.64
C ARG A 407 -24.03 -21.07 -7.10
N PHE A 408 -23.37 -22.21 -7.36
CA PHE A 408 -23.00 -22.66 -8.71
C PHE A 408 -23.52 -24.08 -9.00
N PRO A 409 -24.83 -24.26 -9.24
CA PRO A 409 -25.44 -25.57 -9.47
C PRO A 409 -24.78 -26.39 -10.59
N ARG A 410 -24.18 -25.74 -11.60
CA ARG A 410 -23.45 -26.41 -12.69
C ARG A 410 -22.30 -27.29 -12.20
N LEU A 411 -21.68 -26.92 -11.07
CA LEU A 411 -20.57 -27.66 -10.47
C LEU A 411 -20.99 -28.99 -9.85
N LYS A 412 -22.29 -29.24 -9.63
CA LYS A 412 -22.77 -30.56 -9.18
C LYS A 412 -22.54 -31.65 -10.24
N ALA A 413 -22.61 -31.28 -11.52
CA ALA A 413 -22.34 -32.16 -12.65
C ALA A 413 -20.82 -32.19 -12.95
N GLN A 414 -20.07 -32.85 -12.08
CA GLN A 414 -18.62 -33.04 -12.19
C GLN A 414 -18.23 -33.85 -13.45
N PRO A 415 -17.02 -33.65 -14.01
CA PRO A 415 -16.57 -34.40 -15.17
C PRO A 415 -16.36 -35.88 -14.83
N ALA A 416 -16.70 -36.77 -15.75
CA ALA A 416 -16.38 -38.19 -15.63
C ALA A 416 -14.90 -38.42 -15.98
N PHE A 417 -14.11 -38.89 -15.01
CA PHE A 417 -12.73 -39.33 -15.27
C PHE A 417 -12.74 -40.62 -16.12
N ASN A 418 -11.63 -40.92 -16.82
CA ASN A 418 -11.54 -42.17 -17.56
C ASN A 418 -11.53 -43.36 -16.57
N GLN A 419 -11.85 -44.56 -17.03
CA GLN A 419 -11.94 -45.75 -16.16
C GLN A 419 -10.58 -46.15 -15.56
N SER A 420 -9.50 -45.87 -16.28
CA SER A 420 -8.12 -46.18 -15.86
C SER A 420 -7.54 -45.18 -14.85
N TYR A 421 -8.23 -44.07 -14.56
CA TYR A 421 -7.68 -42.94 -13.82
C TYR A 421 -7.25 -43.35 -12.41
N LYS A 422 -5.94 -43.22 -12.14
CA LYS A 422 -5.33 -43.48 -10.84
C LYS A 422 -4.51 -42.25 -10.46
N PRO A 423 -4.92 -41.50 -9.43
CA PRO A 423 -4.12 -40.39 -8.93
C PRO A 423 -2.74 -40.91 -8.51
N GLN A 424 -1.67 -40.42 -9.17
CA GLN A 424 -0.31 -40.78 -8.75
C GLN A 424 -0.02 -40.17 -7.38
N PRO A 425 0.51 -40.94 -6.42
CA PRO A 425 1.07 -40.38 -5.20
C PRO A 425 2.22 -39.45 -5.60
N ARG A 426 2.21 -38.19 -5.13
CA ARG A 426 3.27 -37.21 -5.41
C ARG A 426 4.35 -37.15 -4.32
N ASP A 427 4.15 -37.90 -3.25
CA ASP A 427 5.06 -38.03 -2.11
C ASP A 427 5.54 -39.49 -2.00
N ASP A 428 6.77 -39.64 -1.54
CA ASP A 428 7.52 -40.90 -1.48
C ASP A 428 6.89 -41.96 -0.54
N ALA A 429 5.87 -41.56 0.25
CA ALA A 429 5.02 -42.44 1.05
C ALA A 429 3.53 -42.19 0.78
N VAL A 430 2.82 -43.21 0.26
CA VAL A 430 1.33 -43.22 0.15
C VAL A 430 0.65 -42.95 1.51
N LYS A 431 1.36 -43.22 2.63
CA LYS A 431 0.92 -43.00 4.01
C LYS A 431 1.03 -41.54 4.51
N ASP A 432 1.69 -40.63 3.81
CA ASP A 432 1.87 -39.23 4.27
C ASP A 432 1.27 -38.18 3.34
N ARG A 433 0.47 -38.60 2.36
CA ARG A 433 -0.20 -37.71 1.41
C ARG A 433 -1.09 -36.68 2.14
N PRO A 434 -0.90 -35.36 1.91
CA PRO A 434 -1.83 -34.36 2.42
C PRO A 434 -3.21 -34.54 1.80
N ASN A 435 -4.23 -34.47 2.65
CA ASN A 435 -5.63 -34.42 2.24
C ASN A 435 -6.25 -33.03 2.47
N GLN A 436 -5.50 -32.11 3.08
CA GLN A 436 -5.84 -30.69 3.16
C GLN A 436 -4.99 -29.89 2.16
N PRO A 437 -5.59 -28.98 1.36
CA PRO A 437 -4.86 -28.10 0.45
C PRO A 437 -4.19 -26.94 1.21
N TYR A 438 -3.56 -26.02 0.48
CA TYR A 438 -3.25 -24.70 1.05
C TYR A 438 -4.52 -24.02 1.58
N ARG A 439 -4.45 -23.55 2.82
CA ARG A 439 -5.50 -22.82 3.54
C ARG A 439 -4.94 -21.47 3.99
N LEU A 440 -4.70 -20.60 3.02
CA LEU A 440 -4.19 -19.24 3.25
C LEU A 440 -5.27 -18.21 2.94
N TYR A 441 -5.48 -17.26 3.86
CA TYR A 441 -6.36 -16.11 3.67
C TYR A 441 -5.86 -15.26 2.51
N ARG A 442 -6.75 -14.97 1.55
CA ARG A 442 -6.42 -14.32 0.26
C ARG A 442 -5.29 -15.02 -0.50
N PHE A 443 -5.05 -16.31 -0.20
CA PHE A 443 -3.93 -17.11 -0.73
C PHE A 443 -2.54 -16.62 -0.30
N MET A 444 -2.44 -15.81 0.76
CA MET A 444 -1.18 -15.21 1.23
C MET A 444 -0.93 -15.38 2.73
N ALA A 445 -1.89 -15.10 3.60
CA ALA A 445 -1.65 -15.03 5.03
C ALA A 445 -2.24 -16.25 5.78
N PRO A 446 -1.59 -16.78 6.83
CA PRO A 446 -2.19 -17.83 7.64
C PRO A 446 -3.49 -17.33 8.31
N PRO A 447 -4.61 -18.05 8.20
CA PRO A 447 -5.88 -17.60 8.79
C PRO A 447 -5.89 -17.73 10.33
N ALA A 448 -5.12 -18.66 10.90
CA ALA A 448 -5.04 -18.87 12.35
C ALA A 448 -4.29 -17.73 13.05
N THR A 449 -3.21 -17.24 12.44
CA THR A 449 -2.32 -16.19 12.95
C THR A 449 -2.42 -14.90 12.12
N ILE A 450 -3.62 -14.64 11.56
CA ILE A 450 -3.87 -13.53 10.62
C ILE A 450 -3.62 -12.15 11.25
N PHE A 451 -3.62 -12.04 12.58
CA PHE A 451 -3.36 -10.78 13.27
C PHE A 451 -1.90 -10.61 13.70
N ASP A 452 -1.08 -11.67 13.64
CA ASP A 452 0.33 -11.65 14.00
C ASP A 452 1.15 -10.88 12.97
N ARG A 453 0.72 -10.90 11.69
CA ARG A 453 1.29 -10.10 10.60
C ARG A 453 2.80 -10.25 10.41
N SER A 454 3.34 -11.40 10.82
CA SER A 454 4.77 -11.70 10.79
C SER A 454 5.16 -12.60 9.62
N ILE A 455 4.21 -13.29 8.99
CA ILE A 455 4.48 -14.18 7.85
C ILE A 455 3.42 -14.07 6.77
N ALA A 456 3.86 -14.12 5.52
CA ALA A 456 2.99 -14.24 4.36
C ALA A 456 3.65 -15.12 3.28
N PHE A 457 2.83 -15.67 2.41
CA PHE A 457 3.22 -16.49 1.27
C PHE A 457 2.89 -15.75 -0.01
N ALA A 458 3.87 -15.60 -0.90
CA ALA A 458 3.68 -14.93 -2.18
C ALA A 458 3.77 -15.97 -3.31
N GLY A 459 2.76 -16.05 -4.17
CA GLY A 459 2.77 -16.97 -5.31
C GLY A 459 2.49 -18.43 -4.99
N SER A 460 1.85 -18.74 -3.86
CA SER A 460 1.31 -20.09 -3.54
C SER A 460 0.01 -20.39 -4.32
N LEU A 461 0.01 -20.07 -5.62
CA LEU A 461 -1.11 -20.23 -6.54
C LEU A 461 -0.61 -20.43 -7.98
N SER A 462 -1.47 -20.92 -8.87
CA SER A 462 -1.20 -21.03 -10.30
C SER A 462 -2.18 -20.19 -11.12
N THR A 463 -1.64 -19.38 -12.02
CA THR A 463 -2.39 -18.48 -12.90
C THR A 463 -1.57 -18.13 -14.14
N ILE A 464 -2.24 -17.70 -15.21
CA ILE A 464 -1.59 -17.14 -16.41
C ILE A 464 -1.37 -15.61 -16.30
N SER A 465 -1.79 -14.99 -15.19
CA SER A 465 -1.69 -13.55 -14.92
C SER A 465 -0.55 -13.23 -13.93
N THR A 466 0.55 -13.98 -13.99
CA THR A 466 1.59 -14.02 -12.95
C THR A 466 2.10 -12.64 -12.52
N PRO A 467 2.51 -11.73 -13.42
CA PRO A 467 3.10 -10.45 -13.01
C PRO A 467 2.10 -9.53 -12.30
N LEU A 468 0.88 -9.42 -12.84
CA LEU A 468 -0.21 -8.61 -12.26
C LEU A 468 -0.57 -9.10 -10.86
N VAL A 469 -0.72 -10.41 -10.71
CA VAL A 469 -1.03 -11.01 -9.41
C VAL A 469 0.14 -10.85 -8.44
N ALA A 470 1.39 -10.97 -8.90
CA ALA A 470 2.57 -10.75 -8.07
C ALA A 470 2.64 -9.33 -7.51
N GLN A 471 2.35 -8.31 -8.31
CA GLN A 471 2.33 -6.91 -7.85
C GLN A 471 1.19 -6.64 -6.88
N ALA A 472 -0.02 -7.12 -7.18
CA ALA A 472 -1.16 -6.94 -6.28
C ALA A 472 -0.92 -7.63 -4.92
N GLN A 473 -0.39 -8.86 -4.93
CA GLN A 473 0.01 -9.56 -3.71
C GLN A 473 1.13 -8.83 -2.96
N ALA A 474 2.13 -8.27 -3.64
CA ALA A 474 3.24 -7.58 -3.00
C ALA A 474 2.81 -6.35 -2.18
N ILE A 475 1.92 -5.53 -2.74
CA ILE A 475 1.35 -4.36 -2.04
C ILE A 475 0.45 -4.82 -0.89
N TRP A 476 -0.40 -5.82 -1.14
CA TRP A 476 -1.26 -6.38 -0.10
C TRP A 476 -0.45 -6.94 1.07
N ILE A 477 0.62 -7.70 0.82
CA ILE A 477 1.50 -8.26 1.86
C ILE A 477 2.19 -7.14 2.65
N SER A 478 2.67 -6.10 1.97
CA SER A 478 3.32 -4.97 2.64
C SER A 478 2.32 -4.21 3.54
N ALA A 479 1.12 -3.93 3.04
CA ALA A 479 0.05 -3.30 3.82
C ALA A 479 -0.44 -4.20 4.97
N TYR A 480 -0.50 -5.51 4.76
CA TYR A 480 -0.82 -6.51 5.78
C TYR A 480 0.19 -6.49 6.92
N PHE A 481 1.48 -6.54 6.60
CA PHE A 481 2.59 -6.42 7.54
C PHE A 481 2.61 -5.08 8.29
N ASP A 482 2.11 -4.02 7.67
CA ASP A 482 1.95 -2.70 8.29
C ASP A 482 0.66 -2.55 9.11
N GLY A 483 -0.27 -3.48 8.98
CA GLY A 483 -1.59 -3.36 9.57
C GLY A 483 -2.45 -2.25 8.97
N LYS A 484 -2.22 -1.92 7.69
CA LYS A 484 -2.85 -0.84 6.93
C LYS A 484 -3.74 -1.34 5.79
N LEU A 485 -4.29 -2.55 5.91
CA LEU A 485 -5.37 -3.00 5.03
C LEU A 485 -6.68 -2.34 5.46
N ASP A 486 -7.40 -1.76 4.50
CA ASP A 486 -8.72 -1.14 4.71
C ASP A 486 -9.78 -2.18 5.06
N ARG A 487 -9.71 -3.35 4.40
CA ARG A 487 -10.60 -4.49 4.65
C ARG A 487 -9.80 -5.65 5.23
N MET A 488 -10.14 -6.01 6.47
CA MET A 488 -9.61 -7.18 7.18
C MET A 488 -10.78 -8.01 7.73
N PRO A 489 -10.59 -9.33 7.92
CA PRO A 489 -11.59 -10.14 8.59
C PRO A 489 -11.77 -9.67 10.04
N LEU A 490 -13.01 -9.73 10.55
CA LEU A 490 -13.34 -9.25 11.90
C LEU A 490 -12.73 -10.14 12.99
N SER A 491 -12.52 -11.42 12.68
CA SER A 491 -11.96 -12.43 13.58
C SER A 491 -11.14 -13.47 12.81
N ALA A 492 -10.35 -14.28 13.53
CA ALA A 492 -9.63 -15.40 12.94
C ALA A 492 -10.59 -16.47 12.40
N ASP A 493 -11.78 -16.62 12.98
CA ASP A 493 -12.81 -17.54 12.51
C ASP A 493 -13.43 -17.07 11.20
N ASP A 494 -13.65 -15.76 11.03
CA ASP A 494 -14.07 -15.18 9.75
C ASP A 494 -13.00 -15.38 8.67
N ALA A 495 -11.73 -15.16 9.03
CA ALA A 495 -10.60 -15.43 8.15
C ALA A 495 -10.54 -16.91 7.73
N ARG A 496 -10.74 -17.83 8.69
CA ARG A 496 -10.81 -19.28 8.43
C ARG A 496 -11.97 -19.64 7.51
N TRP A 497 -13.17 -19.11 7.77
CA TRP A 497 -14.34 -19.36 6.94
C TRP A 497 -14.12 -18.90 5.49
N GLU A 498 -13.70 -17.66 5.28
CA GLU A 498 -13.41 -17.13 3.94
C GLU A 498 -12.32 -17.96 3.24
N THR A 499 -11.26 -18.32 3.98
CA THR A 499 -10.17 -19.15 3.46
C THR A 499 -10.68 -20.49 2.99
N VAL A 500 -11.44 -21.21 3.82
CA VAL A 500 -12.00 -22.53 3.47
C VAL A 500 -12.94 -22.39 2.28
N LEU A 501 -13.83 -21.39 2.26
CA LEU A 501 -14.75 -21.16 1.15
C LEU A 501 -14.00 -20.92 -0.18
N GLN A 502 -12.99 -20.07 -0.18
CA GLN A 502 -12.21 -19.73 -1.38
C GLN A 502 -11.33 -20.88 -1.87
N THR A 503 -10.71 -21.61 -0.95
CA THR A 503 -9.81 -22.73 -1.31
C THR A 503 -10.60 -24.00 -1.69
N GLN A 504 -11.77 -24.25 -1.07
CA GLN A 504 -12.67 -25.33 -1.48
C GLN A 504 -13.28 -25.12 -2.85
N PHE A 505 -13.48 -23.86 -3.26
CA PHE A 505 -14.00 -23.57 -4.59
C PHE A 505 -13.15 -24.19 -5.70
N GLY A 506 -11.82 -24.17 -5.57
CA GLY A 506 -10.88 -24.78 -6.53
C GLY A 506 -11.11 -26.28 -6.72
N LYS A 507 -11.43 -27.03 -5.66
CA LYS A 507 -11.75 -28.48 -5.73
C LYS A 507 -12.93 -28.75 -6.66
N TRP A 508 -13.98 -27.95 -6.57
CA TRP A 508 -15.21 -28.14 -7.36
C TRP A 508 -15.12 -27.55 -8.76
N ARG A 509 -14.43 -26.42 -8.89
CA ARG A 509 -14.30 -25.68 -10.16
C ARG A 509 -13.25 -26.31 -11.07
N TYR A 510 -12.14 -26.78 -10.52
CA TYR A 510 -10.97 -27.23 -11.28
C TYR A 510 -10.50 -28.65 -10.91
N PRO A 511 -11.40 -29.67 -10.97
CA PRO A 511 -11.09 -31.05 -10.60
C PRO A 511 -10.08 -31.72 -11.54
N CYS A 512 -10.01 -31.27 -12.80
CA CYS A 512 -9.03 -31.74 -13.79
C CYS A 512 -7.70 -30.97 -13.69
N GLY A 513 -7.70 -29.81 -13.01
CA GLY A 513 -6.52 -29.00 -12.69
C GLY A 513 -6.02 -29.22 -11.26
N TYR A 514 -5.28 -28.26 -10.72
CA TYR A 514 -4.67 -28.35 -9.40
C TYR A 514 -5.55 -27.81 -8.27
N GLY A 515 -6.76 -27.34 -8.57
CA GLY A 515 -7.63 -26.62 -7.63
C GLY A 515 -7.97 -27.35 -6.32
N ALA A 516 -7.84 -28.68 -6.28
CA ALA A 516 -8.00 -29.46 -5.06
C ALA A 516 -6.78 -29.42 -4.11
N ASN A 517 -5.63 -28.90 -4.56
CA ASN A 517 -4.38 -28.84 -3.79
C ASN A 517 -3.99 -27.40 -3.44
N PHE A 518 -4.16 -26.47 -4.38
CA PHE A 518 -3.84 -25.05 -4.23
C PHE A 518 -4.71 -24.20 -5.17
N PRO A 519 -4.80 -22.87 -4.95
CA PRO A 519 -5.55 -21.99 -5.83
C PRO A 519 -5.02 -22.04 -7.26
N ASP A 520 -5.89 -22.39 -8.19
CA ASP A 520 -5.56 -22.61 -9.60
C ASP A 520 -6.66 -21.95 -10.44
N PHE A 521 -6.37 -20.82 -11.09
CA PHE A 521 -7.41 -20.05 -11.78
C PHE A 521 -6.89 -19.20 -12.95
N VAL A 522 -7.80 -18.90 -13.88
CA VAL A 522 -7.51 -18.13 -15.11
C VAL A 522 -8.44 -16.92 -15.22
N PHE A 523 -9.71 -17.15 -15.57
CA PHE A 523 -10.72 -16.09 -15.70
C PHE A 523 -11.02 -15.37 -14.38
N ASP A 524 -10.72 -16.01 -13.24
CA ASP A 524 -10.97 -15.46 -11.91
C ASP A 524 -9.85 -14.50 -11.45
N SER A 525 -8.80 -14.33 -12.26
CA SER A 525 -7.63 -13.52 -11.90
C SER A 525 -7.96 -12.03 -11.77
N ILE A 526 -8.79 -11.48 -12.66
CA ILE A 526 -9.19 -10.06 -12.57
C ILE A 526 -10.05 -9.81 -11.31
N PRO A 527 -11.13 -10.58 -11.05
CA PRO A 527 -11.85 -10.48 -9.78
C PRO A 527 -10.97 -10.70 -8.54
N TYR A 528 -9.93 -11.54 -8.63
CA TYR A 528 -8.98 -11.73 -7.54
C TYR A 528 -8.15 -10.46 -7.29
N ILE A 529 -7.65 -9.81 -8.35
CA ILE A 529 -6.95 -8.52 -8.22
C ILE A 529 -7.88 -7.45 -7.67
N ASP A 530 -9.13 -7.37 -8.16
CA ASP A 530 -10.13 -6.43 -7.64
C ASP A 530 -10.35 -6.60 -6.13
N MET A 531 -10.44 -7.85 -5.66
CA MET A 531 -10.56 -8.18 -4.24
C MET A 531 -9.38 -7.64 -3.42
N LEU A 532 -8.15 -7.80 -3.92
CA LEU A 532 -6.95 -7.30 -3.24
C LEU A 532 -6.87 -5.76 -3.26
N LEU A 533 -7.25 -5.14 -4.38
CA LEU A 533 -7.32 -3.68 -4.48
C LEU A 533 -8.38 -3.11 -3.53
N GLU A 534 -9.53 -3.77 -3.39
CA GLU A 534 -10.55 -3.39 -2.43
C GLU A 534 -10.10 -3.58 -0.98
N ASP A 535 -9.31 -4.62 -0.68
CA ASP A 535 -8.66 -4.79 0.63
C ASP A 535 -7.67 -3.65 0.94
N LEU A 536 -7.03 -3.09 -0.09
CA LEU A 536 -6.15 -1.92 -0.01
C LEU A 536 -6.92 -0.57 -0.10
N GLY A 537 -8.22 -0.65 -0.37
CA GLY A 537 -9.10 0.47 -0.72
C GLY A 537 -8.61 1.33 -1.88
N LEU A 538 -8.02 0.70 -2.90
CA LEU A 538 -7.61 1.30 -4.17
C LEU A 538 -8.72 1.20 -5.22
N GLN A 539 -8.63 1.98 -6.30
CA GLN A 539 -9.59 1.90 -7.40
C GLN A 539 -9.44 0.57 -8.16
N LYS A 540 -10.52 -0.21 -8.19
CA LYS A 540 -10.60 -1.49 -8.93
C LYS A 540 -11.09 -1.34 -10.37
N HIS A 541 -11.93 -0.34 -10.67
CA HIS A 541 -12.32 0.02 -12.03
C HIS A 541 -11.30 1.03 -12.58
N ARG A 542 -10.56 0.64 -13.62
CA ARG A 542 -9.37 1.34 -14.13
C ARG A 542 -9.49 1.81 -15.59
N LYS A 543 -10.58 1.45 -16.27
CA LYS A 543 -10.89 1.85 -17.65
C LYS A 543 -11.75 3.11 -17.66
N LYS A 544 -11.68 3.83 -18.79
CA LYS A 544 -12.45 5.08 -18.97
C LYS A 544 -13.90 4.78 -19.31
N GLY A 545 -14.73 4.69 -18.28
CA GLY A 545 -16.19 4.57 -18.39
C GLY A 545 -16.70 3.12 -18.36
N ALA A 546 -17.98 2.96 -18.03
CA ALA A 546 -18.58 1.65 -17.74
C ALA A 546 -18.57 0.66 -18.92
N VAL A 547 -18.60 1.15 -20.16
CA VAL A 547 -18.52 0.27 -21.34
C VAL A 547 -17.10 -0.27 -21.53
N ALA A 548 -16.09 0.60 -21.40
CA ALA A 548 -14.70 0.20 -21.50
C ALA A 548 -14.33 -0.82 -20.40
N GLU A 549 -14.85 -0.63 -19.19
CA GLU A 549 -14.72 -1.60 -18.08
C GLU A 549 -15.15 -3.02 -18.45
N MET A 550 -16.26 -3.15 -19.17
CA MET A 550 -16.81 -4.46 -19.51
C MET A 550 -16.07 -5.14 -20.67
N TRP A 551 -15.66 -4.36 -21.68
CA TRP A 551 -15.27 -4.88 -22.99
C TRP A 551 -13.78 -4.73 -23.33
N GLU A 552 -13.06 -3.83 -22.67
CA GLU A 552 -11.62 -3.70 -22.88
C GLU A 552 -10.84 -4.68 -22.00
N PRO A 553 -9.77 -5.29 -22.53
CA PRO A 553 -8.93 -6.18 -21.76
C PRO A 553 -8.08 -5.39 -20.76
N TYR A 554 -7.94 -5.94 -19.56
CA TYR A 554 -7.00 -5.47 -18.56
C TYR A 554 -5.57 -5.94 -18.89
N GLY A 555 -4.58 -5.09 -18.64
CA GLY A 555 -3.16 -5.42 -18.82
C GLY A 555 -2.24 -4.65 -17.88
N PRO A 556 -0.91 -4.84 -17.97
CA PRO A 556 0.07 -4.16 -17.11
C PRO A 556 -0.12 -2.65 -17.04
N ASP A 557 -0.47 -2.00 -18.15
CA ASP A 557 -0.64 -0.55 -18.23
C ASP A 557 -1.72 0.01 -17.30
N ASP A 558 -2.78 -0.75 -17.03
CA ASP A 558 -3.89 -0.33 -16.18
C ASP A 558 -3.48 -0.25 -14.70
N TYR A 559 -2.44 -1.00 -14.31
CA TYR A 559 -1.95 -1.12 -12.94
C TYR A 559 -0.66 -0.33 -12.69
N ARG A 560 -0.33 0.62 -13.56
CA ARG A 560 0.82 1.52 -13.38
C ARG A 560 0.63 2.41 -12.15
N GLY A 561 1.68 2.56 -11.35
CA GLY A 561 1.69 3.47 -10.20
C GLY A 561 0.85 3.01 -9.00
N LEU A 562 0.50 1.73 -8.90
CA LEU A 562 -0.30 1.21 -7.77
C LEU A 562 0.29 1.54 -6.39
N VAL A 563 1.62 1.46 -6.24
CA VAL A 563 2.30 1.78 -4.97
C VAL A 563 2.15 3.26 -4.63
N ASP A 564 2.27 4.15 -5.64
CA ASP A 564 2.12 5.60 -5.47
C ASP A 564 0.68 6.01 -5.18
N GLU A 565 -0.29 5.35 -5.81
CA GLU A 565 -1.72 5.53 -5.50
C GLU A 565 -2.00 5.23 -4.02
N TRP A 566 -1.46 4.11 -3.52
CA TRP A 566 -1.61 3.72 -2.12
C TRP A 566 -0.92 4.68 -1.15
N LYS A 567 0.30 5.14 -1.45
CA LYS A 567 1.01 6.16 -0.68
C LYS A 567 0.20 7.46 -0.59
N THR A 568 -0.33 7.93 -1.72
CA THR A 568 -1.05 9.20 -1.82
C THR A 568 -2.33 9.20 -0.98
N LYS A 569 -3.10 8.11 -1.05
CA LYS A 569 -4.35 7.94 -0.29
C LYS A 569 -4.19 8.15 1.22
N HIS A 570 -3.05 7.79 1.80
CA HIS A 570 -2.83 7.86 3.24
C HIS A 570 -2.27 9.21 3.72
N ALA A 571 -2.06 10.19 2.81
CA ALA A 571 -1.43 11.48 3.13
C ALA A 571 -2.37 12.71 3.01
N THR A 572 -3.57 12.59 2.43
CA THR A 572 -4.32 13.74 1.89
C THR A 572 -5.33 14.42 2.83
N ASP A 573 -5.73 13.80 3.95
CA ASP A 573 -7.07 14.12 4.50
C ASP A 573 -7.06 15.24 5.54
N GLY A 574 -5.97 15.36 6.29
CA GLY A 574 -5.75 16.50 7.19
C GLY A 574 -5.44 17.80 6.43
N PHE A 575 -4.72 17.70 5.31
CA PHE A 575 -4.37 18.85 4.47
C PHE A 575 -5.58 19.47 3.78
N LEU A 576 -6.48 18.64 3.23
CA LEU A 576 -7.71 19.12 2.58
C LEU A 576 -8.64 19.83 3.57
N GLY A 577 -8.79 19.29 4.78
CA GLY A 577 -9.60 19.91 5.83
C GLY A 577 -9.08 21.29 6.24
N TRP A 578 -7.77 21.44 6.44
CA TRP A 578 -7.16 22.73 6.80
C TRP A 578 -7.17 23.75 5.66
N THR A 579 -6.94 23.29 4.42
CA THR A 579 -6.99 24.16 3.24
C THR A 579 -8.36 24.81 3.08
N TRP A 580 -9.42 24.05 3.32
CA TRP A 580 -10.78 24.56 3.19
C TRP A 580 -11.19 25.51 4.32
N ASP A 581 -10.73 25.24 5.56
CA ASP A 581 -10.88 26.17 6.69
C ASP A 581 -10.31 27.56 6.36
N ALA A 582 -9.12 27.57 5.77
CA ALA A 582 -8.47 28.80 5.37
C ALA A 582 -9.17 29.50 4.21
N PHE A 583 -9.69 28.75 3.23
CA PHE A 583 -10.50 29.32 2.13
C PHE A 583 -11.67 30.14 2.67
N ASP A 584 -12.50 29.54 3.52
CA ASP A 584 -13.70 30.18 4.08
C ASP A 584 -13.38 31.34 5.04
N PHE A 585 -12.24 31.30 5.73
CA PHE A 585 -11.78 32.46 6.51
C PHE A 585 -11.54 33.69 5.63
N PHE A 586 -10.85 33.48 4.51
CA PHE A 586 -10.45 34.56 3.63
C PHE A 586 -11.59 35.08 2.75
N THR A 587 -12.65 34.30 2.49
CA THR A 587 -13.82 34.80 1.74
C THR A 587 -14.45 36.03 2.40
N VAL A 588 -14.57 36.07 3.74
CA VAL A 588 -15.08 37.23 4.47
C VAL A 588 -14.13 38.42 4.36
N SER A 589 -12.82 38.18 4.55
CA SER A 589 -11.80 39.25 4.48
C SER A 589 -11.74 39.92 3.11
N LEU A 590 -11.97 39.16 2.04
CA LEU A 590 -11.95 39.65 0.67
C LEU A 590 -13.24 40.36 0.27
N THR A 591 -14.36 40.14 0.99
CA THR A 591 -15.69 40.68 0.67
C THR A 591 -16.16 41.80 1.60
N VAL A 592 -15.28 42.32 2.47
CA VAL A 592 -15.62 43.36 3.47
C VAL A 592 -16.29 44.59 2.84
N THR A 593 -15.76 45.06 1.70
CA THR A 593 -16.24 46.30 1.05
C THR A 593 -17.62 46.10 0.44
N GLU A 594 -17.87 44.93 -0.15
CA GLU A 594 -19.13 44.53 -0.75
C GLU A 594 -20.20 44.32 0.33
N LEU A 595 -19.84 43.68 1.44
CA LEU A 595 -20.72 43.49 2.60
C LEU A 595 -21.15 44.83 3.21
N ALA A 596 -20.20 45.76 3.39
CA ALA A 596 -20.49 47.08 3.93
C ALA A 596 -21.45 47.87 3.04
N LYS A 597 -21.24 47.80 1.71
CA LYS A 597 -22.11 48.45 0.73
C LYS A 597 -23.50 47.84 0.69
N ASP A 598 -23.62 46.50 0.74
CA ASP A 598 -24.91 45.80 0.67
C ASP A 598 -25.75 45.99 1.94
N PHE A 599 -25.12 46.01 3.11
CA PHE A 599 -25.82 46.23 4.38
C PHE A 599 -25.97 47.70 4.79
N GLY A 600 -25.38 48.65 4.04
CA GLY A 600 -25.46 50.09 4.34
C GLY A 600 -24.74 50.50 5.62
N VAL A 601 -23.62 49.84 5.94
CA VAL A 601 -22.83 50.01 7.17
C VAL A 601 -21.40 50.42 6.84
N SER A 602 -20.62 50.82 7.84
CA SER A 602 -19.20 51.15 7.62
C SER A 602 -18.35 49.87 7.47
N ASN A 603 -17.23 49.97 6.75
CA ASN A 603 -16.24 48.87 6.69
C ASN A 603 -15.71 48.49 8.08
N SER A 604 -15.66 49.44 9.04
CA SER A 604 -15.25 49.15 10.41
C SER A 604 -16.27 48.29 11.15
N ASP A 605 -17.58 48.45 10.91
CA ASP A 605 -18.61 47.64 11.56
C ASP A 605 -18.56 46.19 11.08
N VAL A 606 -18.33 45.97 9.78
CA VAL A 606 -18.13 44.62 9.21
C VAL A 606 -16.83 43.99 9.76
N SER A 607 -15.76 44.76 9.83
CA SER A 607 -14.46 44.31 10.36
C SER A 607 -14.51 43.98 11.85
N TRP A 608 -15.27 44.74 12.64
CA TRP A 608 -15.53 44.43 14.05
C TRP A 608 -16.24 43.08 14.20
N GLY A 609 -17.17 42.78 13.30
CA GLY A 609 -17.80 41.48 13.18
C GLY A 609 -16.86 40.30 12.94
N MET A 610 -15.84 40.50 12.11
CA MET A 610 -14.77 39.51 11.90
C MET A 610 -13.96 39.29 13.18
N THR A 611 -13.74 40.34 13.96
CA THR A 611 -13.06 40.25 15.26
C THR A 611 -13.86 39.37 16.23
N VAL A 612 -15.18 39.58 16.35
CA VAL A 612 -16.05 38.73 17.19
C VAL A 612 -15.98 37.26 16.77
N THR A 613 -15.95 37.00 15.46
CA THR A 613 -15.80 35.65 14.90
C THR A 613 -14.47 35.01 15.33
N LEU A 614 -13.37 35.76 15.25
CA LEU A 614 -12.06 35.32 15.74
C LEU A 614 -12.05 35.05 17.25
N MET A 615 -12.74 35.87 18.05
CA MET A 615 -12.83 35.67 19.49
C MET A 615 -13.49 34.33 19.84
N LEU A 616 -14.57 34.00 19.13
CA LEU A 616 -15.32 32.77 19.36
C LEU A 616 -14.61 31.49 18.89
N ARG A 617 -13.55 31.61 18.08
CA ARG A 617 -12.68 30.45 17.75
C ARG A 617 -12.07 29.82 18.99
N SER A 618 -11.75 30.60 20.01
CA SER A 618 -11.22 30.06 21.27
C SER A 618 -12.25 29.17 21.98
N VAL A 619 -13.54 29.54 21.93
CA VAL A 619 -14.65 28.72 22.45
C VAL A 619 -14.79 27.43 21.66
N GLY A 620 -14.68 27.52 20.33
CA GLY A 620 -14.64 26.38 19.43
C GLY A 620 -13.53 25.37 19.74
N ALA A 621 -12.30 25.86 19.86
CA ALA A 621 -11.14 25.06 20.21
C ALA A 621 -11.30 24.38 21.57
N LEU A 622 -11.89 25.06 22.55
CA LEU A 622 -12.19 24.47 23.85
C LEU A 622 -13.19 23.32 23.72
N ILE A 623 -14.33 23.54 23.05
CA ILE A 623 -15.40 22.54 22.91
C ILE A 623 -14.90 21.33 22.10
N PHE A 624 -14.44 21.55 20.87
CA PHE A 624 -14.08 20.47 19.96
C PHE A 624 -12.71 19.86 20.31
N GLY A 625 -11.81 20.61 20.95
CA GLY A 625 -10.57 20.06 21.51
C GLY A 625 -10.85 19.02 22.59
N VAL A 626 -11.73 19.35 23.56
CA VAL A 626 -12.17 18.40 24.59
C VAL A 626 -12.90 17.20 23.98
N LEU A 627 -13.81 17.44 23.03
CA LEU A 627 -14.51 16.35 22.35
C LEU A 627 -13.55 15.44 21.57
N SER A 628 -12.51 16.00 20.93
CA SER A 628 -11.51 15.24 20.18
C SER A 628 -10.59 14.41 21.06
N ASP A 629 -10.19 14.96 22.21
CA ASP A 629 -9.40 14.23 23.20
C ASP A 629 -10.23 13.15 23.92
N ARG A 630 -11.57 13.25 23.93
CA ARG A 630 -12.48 12.29 24.57
C ARG A 630 -13.01 11.20 23.64
N TYR A 631 -13.47 11.58 22.46
CA TYR A 631 -14.23 10.70 21.55
C TYR A 631 -13.48 10.34 20.27
N GLY A 632 -12.29 10.90 20.04
CA GLY A 632 -11.48 10.71 18.83
C GLY A 632 -11.58 11.90 17.88
N ARG A 633 -10.72 11.94 16.86
CA ARG A 633 -10.58 13.07 15.93
C ARG A 633 -11.63 13.01 14.82
N LYS A 634 -12.13 11.81 14.47
CA LYS A 634 -13.04 11.56 13.35
C LYS A 634 -14.36 12.32 13.48
N TRP A 635 -15.13 12.05 14.53
CA TRP A 635 -16.48 12.60 14.67
C TRP A 635 -16.51 14.11 14.92
N PRO A 636 -15.64 14.69 15.78
CA PRO A 636 -15.54 16.14 15.92
C PRO A 636 -15.21 16.84 14.61
N MET A 637 -14.29 16.29 13.79
CA MET A 637 -13.97 16.85 12.47
C MET A 637 -15.17 16.79 11.51
N ILE A 638 -15.89 15.67 11.45
CA ILE A 638 -17.10 15.54 10.60
C ILE A 638 -18.19 16.52 11.03
N ILE A 639 -18.47 16.61 12.33
CA ILE A 639 -19.47 17.54 12.87
C ILE A 639 -19.08 18.98 12.53
N ASN A 640 -17.79 19.29 12.65
CA ASN A 640 -17.31 20.64 12.40
C ASN A 640 -17.43 21.03 10.93
N LEU A 641 -16.98 20.17 10.01
CA LEU A 641 -17.15 20.38 8.57
C LEU A 641 -18.64 20.46 8.19
N PHE A 642 -19.52 19.71 8.85
CA PHE A 642 -20.97 19.84 8.64
C PHE A 642 -21.49 21.20 9.09
N LEU A 643 -21.04 21.70 10.24
CA LEU A 643 -21.36 23.05 10.71
C LEU A 643 -20.85 24.11 9.74
N PHE A 644 -19.69 23.91 9.10
CA PHE A 644 -19.20 24.82 8.06
C PHE A 644 -20.20 24.91 6.92
N ILE A 645 -20.66 23.78 6.38
CA ILE A 645 -21.64 23.76 5.28
C ILE A 645 -22.90 24.56 5.65
N VAL A 646 -23.46 24.29 6.82
CA VAL A 646 -24.74 24.91 7.25
C VAL A 646 -24.57 26.41 7.49
N LEU A 647 -23.51 26.82 8.18
CA LEU A 647 -23.28 28.22 8.57
C LEU A 647 -22.75 29.06 7.39
N GLU A 648 -21.99 28.45 6.49
CA GLU A 648 -21.51 29.06 5.25
C GLU A 648 -22.68 29.35 4.30
N LEU A 649 -23.56 28.35 4.06
CA LEU A 649 -24.81 28.56 3.33
C LEU A 649 -25.66 29.64 3.99
N GLY A 650 -25.86 29.57 5.31
CA GLY A 650 -26.65 30.53 6.07
C GLY A 650 -26.17 31.98 5.94
N SER A 651 -24.86 32.18 5.76
CA SER A 651 -24.28 33.52 5.62
C SER A 651 -24.61 34.18 4.28
N GLY A 652 -24.72 33.38 3.21
CA GLY A 652 -25.22 33.86 1.91
C GLY A 652 -26.68 34.32 1.94
N PHE A 653 -27.49 33.86 2.91
CA PHE A 653 -28.90 34.25 3.05
C PHE A 653 -29.14 35.43 4.01
N CYS A 654 -28.10 35.97 4.63
CA CYS A 654 -28.24 37.09 5.55
C CYS A 654 -28.58 38.39 4.80
N THR A 655 -29.56 39.14 5.31
CA THR A 655 -30.03 40.41 4.73
C THR A 655 -29.67 41.62 5.58
N THR A 656 -29.19 41.41 6.80
CA THR A 656 -28.76 42.48 7.72
C THR A 656 -27.42 42.13 8.36
N LEU A 657 -26.63 43.15 8.72
CA LEU A 657 -25.35 42.95 9.39
C LEU A 657 -25.51 42.12 10.70
N PRO A 658 -26.45 42.40 11.62
CA PRO A 658 -26.56 41.60 12.85
C PRO A 658 -26.85 40.11 12.61
N GLN A 659 -27.65 39.77 11.60
CA GLN A 659 -27.88 38.38 11.20
C GLN A 659 -26.59 37.73 10.68
N PHE A 660 -25.89 38.44 9.78
CA PHE A 660 -24.61 37.97 9.24
C PHE A 660 -23.58 37.76 10.35
N LEU A 661 -23.47 38.70 11.29
CA LEU A 661 -22.58 38.59 12.45
C LEU A 661 -22.98 37.46 13.39
N GLY A 662 -24.27 37.21 13.60
CA GLY A 662 -24.75 36.08 14.39
C GLY A 662 -24.34 34.73 13.78
N VAL A 663 -24.54 34.56 12.48
CA VAL A 663 -24.13 33.33 11.77
C VAL A 663 -22.61 33.20 11.74
N ARG A 664 -21.87 34.28 11.49
CA ARG A 664 -20.39 34.27 11.52
C ARG A 664 -19.84 34.01 12.91
N SER A 665 -20.51 34.46 13.96
CA SER A 665 -20.16 34.17 15.35
C SER A 665 -20.23 32.66 15.64
N LEU A 666 -21.32 32.00 15.21
CA LEU A 666 -21.45 30.55 15.30
C LEU A 666 -20.43 29.84 14.41
N TYR A 667 -20.14 30.39 13.23
CA TYR A 667 -19.10 29.89 12.34
C TYR A 667 -17.73 29.96 13.01
N GLY A 668 -17.43 31.02 13.76
CA GLY A 668 -16.20 31.15 14.54
C GLY A 668 -16.02 30.02 15.55
N ILE A 669 -17.10 29.58 16.22
CA ILE A 669 -17.07 28.42 17.12
C ILE A 669 -16.77 27.14 16.36
N ALA A 670 -17.38 26.93 15.18
CA ALA A 670 -17.05 25.80 14.34
C ALA A 670 -15.56 25.87 13.92
N MET A 671 -15.15 26.96 13.28
CA MET A 671 -13.80 27.18 12.75
C MET A 671 -12.70 26.95 13.79
N GLY A 672 -12.91 27.44 15.01
CA GLY A 672 -12.00 27.24 16.13
C GLY A 672 -11.71 25.78 16.46
N GLY A 673 -12.69 24.91 16.23
CA GLY A 673 -12.65 23.49 16.56
C GLY A 673 -11.98 22.58 15.52
N LEU A 674 -11.52 23.11 14.37
CA LEU A 674 -11.04 22.25 13.27
C LEU A 674 -9.51 22.04 13.30
N PHE A 675 -8.75 23.09 13.59
CA PHE A 675 -7.29 23.07 13.54
C PHE A 675 -6.67 21.96 14.40
N GLY A 676 -7.06 21.87 15.69
CA GLY A 676 -6.53 20.84 16.60
C GLY A 676 -6.77 19.41 16.08
N PRO A 677 -8.03 19.00 15.82
CA PRO A 677 -8.34 17.68 15.29
C PRO A 677 -7.68 17.39 13.93
N ALA A 678 -7.58 18.39 13.05
CA ALA A 678 -6.95 18.24 11.74
C ALA A 678 -5.43 18.04 11.86
N ALA A 679 -4.75 18.83 12.69
CA ALA A 679 -3.32 18.69 12.97
C ALA A 679 -2.99 17.34 13.62
N ALA A 680 -3.82 16.91 14.58
CA ALA A 680 -3.69 15.60 15.21
C ALA A 680 -3.87 14.46 14.19
N THR A 681 -4.91 14.54 13.35
CA THR A 681 -5.16 13.55 12.28
C THR A 681 -4.01 13.49 11.28
N ALA A 682 -3.42 14.63 10.93
CA ALA A 682 -2.32 14.70 9.96
C ALA A 682 -0.99 14.19 10.52
N LEU A 683 -0.72 14.35 11.83
CA LEU A 683 0.64 14.24 12.37
C LEU A 683 0.87 13.13 13.41
N GLU A 684 -0.17 12.64 14.10
CA GLU A 684 0.01 11.72 15.25
C GLU A 684 0.51 10.33 14.86
N ASP A 685 0.06 9.80 13.72
CA ASP A 685 0.40 8.45 13.25
C ASP A 685 1.62 8.42 12.31
N LEU A 686 2.26 9.57 12.08
CA LEU A 686 3.42 9.65 11.20
C LEU A 686 4.71 9.17 11.88
N PRO A 687 5.63 8.56 11.11
CA PRO A 687 6.99 8.30 11.57
C PRO A 687 7.65 9.59 12.08
N TYR A 688 8.35 9.51 13.22
CA TYR A 688 8.90 10.68 13.91
C TYR A 688 9.73 11.59 12.98
N ASP A 689 10.54 10.99 12.10
CA ASP A 689 11.44 11.69 11.19
C ASP A 689 10.71 12.45 10.06
N ALA A 690 9.55 11.95 9.62
CA ALA A 690 8.74 12.55 8.56
C ALA A 690 7.84 13.69 9.06
N ARG A 691 7.68 13.84 10.38
CA ARG A 691 6.76 14.84 10.97
C ARG A 691 7.14 16.27 10.65
N GLY A 692 8.42 16.59 10.45
CA GLY A 692 8.87 17.95 10.13
C GLY A 692 8.37 18.46 8.78
N ILE A 693 8.61 17.69 7.71
CA ILE A 693 8.17 18.06 6.36
C ILE A 693 6.65 18.00 6.22
N LEU A 694 6.00 17.01 6.83
CA LEU A 694 4.54 16.86 6.77
C LEU A 694 3.81 17.90 7.64
N SER A 695 4.40 18.34 8.76
CA SER A 695 3.95 19.53 9.50
C SER A 695 4.03 20.78 8.65
N GLY A 696 5.17 20.97 7.95
CA GLY A 696 5.35 22.09 7.03
C GLY A 696 4.30 22.11 5.93
N LEU A 697 4.04 20.96 5.29
CA LEU A 697 3.03 20.81 4.26
C LEU A 697 1.61 21.03 4.79
N PHE A 698 1.28 20.45 5.95
CA PHE A 698 0.00 20.64 6.61
C PHE A 698 -0.29 22.13 6.81
N GLU A 699 0.63 22.88 7.41
CA GLU A 699 0.45 24.30 7.69
C GLU A 699 0.19 25.13 6.42
N GLN A 700 0.81 24.75 5.30
CA GLN A 700 0.63 25.45 4.02
C GLN A 700 -0.76 25.32 3.40
N GLY A 701 -1.63 24.45 3.94
CA GLY A 701 -3.06 24.52 3.60
C GLY A 701 -3.63 25.92 3.82
N TYR A 702 -3.10 26.70 4.78
CA TYR A 702 -3.53 28.09 5.01
C TYR A 702 -3.24 29.01 3.81
N ALA A 703 -2.01 28.96 3.28
CA ALA A 703 -1.60 29.75 2.11
C ALA A 703 -2.33 29.31 0.84
N VAL A 704 -2.53 28.00 0.67
CA VAL A 704 -3.32 27.45 -0.46
C VAL A 704 -4.77 27.91 -0.38
N GLY A 705 -5.38 27.87 0.80
CA GLY A 705 -6.75 28.35 1.04
C GLY A 705 -6.91 29.83 0.68
N TYR A 706 -5.96 30.68 1.07
CA TYR A 706 -5.93 32.10 0.66
C TYR A 706 -5.93 32.28 -0.86
N LEU A 707 -5.02 31.56 -1.55
CA LEU A 707 -4.89 31.66 -3.01
C LEU A 707 -6.17 31.21 -3.72
N LEU A 708 -6.78 30.11 -3.26
CA LEU A 708 -8.07 29.66 -3.77
C LEU A 708 -9.15 30.71 -3.51
N ALA A 709 -9.23 31.29 -2.31
CA ALA A 709 -10.22 32.33 -1.97
C ALA A 709 -10.07 33.56 -2.87
N ALA A 710 -8.84 34.03 -3.11
CA ALA A 710 -8.58 35.15 -4.00
C ALA A 710 -8.97 34.86 -5.46
N VAL A 711 -8.65 33.66 -5.96
CA VAL A 711 -9.02 33.21 -7.31
C VAL A 711 -10.54 33.15 -7.47
N PHE A 712 -11.24 32.48 -6.55
CA PHE A 712 -12.70 32.34 -6.61
C PHE A 712 -13.44 33.64 -6.32
N TYR A 713 -12.92 34.50 -5.45
CA TYR A 713 -13.43 35.87 -5.28
C TYR A 713 -13.39 36.61 -6.63
N ARG A 714 -12.25 36.62 -7.31
CA ARG A 714 -12.09 37.32 -8.59
C ARG A 714 -12.97 36.72 -9.69
N ALA A 715 -13.20 35.40 -9.64
CA ALA A 715 -13.99 34.66 -10.62
C ALA A 715 -15.49 34.81 -10.41
N LEU A 716 -15.98 34.84 -9.16
CA LEU A 716 -17.41 34.79 -8.84
C LEU A 716 -17.99 36.15 -8.47
N VAL A 717 -17.36 36.91 -7.59
CA VAL A 717 -17.97 38.11 -6.99
C VAL A 717 -18.27 39.21 -8.02
N PRO A 718 -17.40 39.52 -9.00
CA PRO A 718 -17.70 40.53 -10.02
C PRO A 718 -18.56 40.04 -11.18
N THR A 719 -18.73 38.71 -11.35
CA THR A 719 -19.33 38.12 -12.56
C THR A 719 -20.74 37.59 -12.34
N THR A 720 -21.14 37.31 -11.10
CA THR A 720 -22.47 36.80 -10.77
C THR A 720 -23.41 37.93 -10.34
N THR A 721 -24.71 37.76 -10.59
CA THR A 721 -25.75 38.69 -10.15
C THR A 721 -25.94 38.73 -8.63
N HIS A 722 -25.49 37.69 -7.93
CA HIS A 722 -25.60 37.56 -6.47
C HIS A 722 -24.36 38.08 -5.72
N GLY A 723 -23.33 38.56 -6.43
CA GLY A 723 -22.14 39.20 -5.87
C GLY A 723 -21.42 38.33 -4.85
N TRP A 724 -21.16 38.88 -3.67
CA TRP A 724 -20.44 38.21 -2.58
C TRP A 724 -21.10 36.90 -2.13
N ARG A 725 -22.44 36.78 -2.22
CA ARG A 725 -23.17 35.58 -1.77
C ARG A 725 -22.80 34.30 -2.51
N SER A 726 -22.46 34.41 -3.80
CA SER A 726 -22.04 33.27 -4.62
C SER A 726 -20.76 32.61 -4.09
N LEU A 727 -19.87 33.39 -3.47
CA LEU A 727 -18.62 32.89 -2.92
C LEU A 727 -18.87 31.99 -1.70
N PHE A 728 -19.81 32.37 -0.82
CA PHE A 728 -20.21 31.59 0.36
C PHE A 728 -20.95 30.30 -0.05
N TRP A 729 -21.86 30.37 -1.02
CA TRP A 729 -22.54 29.15 -1.51
C TRP A 729 -21.58 28.14 -2.14
N PHE A 730 -20.56 28.63 -2.85
CA PHE A 730 -19.50 27.78 -3.37
C PHE A 730 -18.62 27.21 -2.24
N GLY A 731 -18.25 28.04 -1.26
CA GLY A 731 -17.49 27.61 -0.07
C GLY A 731 -18.12 26.44 0.67
N ALA A 732 -19.45 26.37 0.70
CA ALA A 732 -20.17 25.28 1.34
C ALA A 732 -20.12 23.92 0.60
N ALA A 733 -19.74 23.87 -0.69
CA ALA A 733 -19.82 22.63 -1.46
C ALA A 733 -18.65 21.64 -1.20
N PRO A 734 -17.37 22.04 -1.22
CA PRO A 734 -16.26 21.10 -1.06
C PRO A 734 -16.12 20.42 0.32
N PRO A 735 -16.56 20.99 1.46
CA PRO A 735 -16.61 20.27 2.72
C PRO A 735 -17.47 19.00 2.66
N VAL A 736 -18.47 18.92 1.76
CA VAL A 736 -19.26 17.70 1.53
C VAL A 736 -18.35 16.54 1.08
N LEU A 737 -17.39 16.82 0.19
CA LEU A 737 -16.43 15.82 -0.29
C LEU A 737 -15.43 15.44 0.80
N ILE A 738 -14.98 16.40 1.61
CA ILE A 738 -14.07 16.15 2.73
C ILE A 738 -14.75 15.30 3.81
N ILE A 739 -16.03 15.56 4.10
CA ILE A 739 -16.82 14.73 5.01
C ILE A 739 -16.97 13.31 4.46
N ALA A 740 -17.34 13.15 3.18
CA ALA A 740 -17.46 11.85 2.56
C ALA A 740 -16.15 11.06 2.66
N PHE A 741 -15.02 11.71 2.39
CA PHE A 741 -13.70 11.12 2.56
C PHE A 741 -13.43 10.72 4.02
N ARG A 742 -13.58 11.64 4.97
CA ARG A 742 -13.30 11.38 6.39
C ARG A 742 -14.22 10.33 7.00
N TRP A 743 -15.44 10.19 6.49
CA TRP A 743 -16.41 9.20 6.93
C TRP A 743 -15.90 7.76 6.73
N TRP A 744 -15.20 7.49 5.62
CA TRP A 744 -14.68 6.16 5.30
C TRP A 744 -13.35 5.82 5.98
N LEU A 745 -12.64 6.81 6.52
CA LEU A 745 -11.39 6.57 7.23
C LEU A 745 -11.58 6.14 8.69
N PRO A 746 -10.70 5.28 9.22
CA PRO A 746 -10.66 4.95 10.64
C PRO A 746 -10.09 6.09 11.51
N GLU A 747 -10.13 5.88 12.82
CA GLU A 747 -9.53 6.79 13.80
C GLU A 747 -8.01 6.60 13.88
N THR A 748 -7.28 7.61 14.35
CA THR A 748 -5.82 7.52 14.54
C THR A 748 -5.44 6.43 15.53
N ASN A 749 -4.38 5.70 15.22
CA ASN A 749 -3.89 4.58 16.02
C ASN A 749 -3.37 5.05 17.37
N TYR A 750 -2.70 6.21 17.38
CA TYR A 750 -2.21 6.84 18.60
C TYR A 750 -3.36 7.13 19.59
N PHE A 751 -4.50 7.63 19.10
CA PHE A 751 -5.67 7.86 19.95
C PHE A 751 -6.23 6.57 20.55
N LEU A 752 -6.35 5.51 19.75
CA LEU A 752 -6.88 4.22 20.21
C LEU A 752 -6.05 3.64 21.36
N VAL A 753 -4.72 3.83 21.33
CA VAL A 753 -3.79 3.38 22.37
C VAL A 753 -3.97 4.19 23.64
N ILE A 754 -4.03 5.53 23.54
CA ILE A 754 -4.29 6.38 24.70
C ILE A 754 -5.66 6.08 25.31
N LYS A 755 -6.67 5.83 24.47
CA LYS A 755 -8.01 5.47 24.95
C LYS A 755 -7.96 4.18 25.76
N ALA A 756 -7.28 3.15 25.26
CA ALA A 756 -7.13 1.90 25.99
C ALA A 756 -6.26 2.03 27.26
N GLU A 757 -5.22 2.85 27.22
CA GLU A 757 -4.42 3.20 28.41
C GLU A 757 -5.28 3.83 29.49
N ARG A 758 -6.15 4.78 29.10
CA ARG A 758 -7.10 5.40 30.01
C ARG A 758 -8.11 4.40 30.53
N GLU A 759 -8.72 3.59 29.69
CA GLU A 759 -9.69 2.55 30.10
C GLU A 759 -9.06 1.57 31.10
N ALA A 760 -7.79 1.20 30.91
CA ALA A 760 -7.04 0.38 31.85
C ALA A 760 -6.73 1.09 33.18
N LYS A 761 -6.37 2.38 33.16
CA LYS A 761 -6.17 3.19 34.38
C LYS A 761 -7.48 3.47 35.13
N HIS A 762 -8.58 3.72 34.42
CA HIS A 762 -9.88 4.10 34.97
C HIS A 762 -10.70 2.94 35.54
N ALA A 763 -10.29 1.68 35.34
CA ALA A 763 -10.75 0.56 36.17
C ALA A 763 -10.48 0.83 37.68
N ALA A 764 -9.58 1.78 37.99
CA ALA A 764 -9.38 2.39 39.30
C ALA A 764 -9.90 3.86 39.37
N ALA A 765 -11.22 4.02 39.39
CA ALA A 765 -11.94 4.99 40.23
C ALA A 765 -11.91 6.54 40.03
N HIS A 766 -11.62 7.16 38.87
CA HIS A 766 -11.93 8.61 38.69
C HIS A 766 -12.46 9.05 37.30
N PRO A 767 -13.45 9.98 37.22
CA PRO A 767 -14.00 10.48 35.97
C PRO A 767 -13.12 11.54 35.27
N PHE A 768 -12.97 11.41 33.94
CA PHE A 768 -12.23 12.24 32.96
C PHE A 768 -12.07 13.76 33.23
N GLY A 769 -13.04 14.39 33.91
CA GLY A 769 -13.00 15.83 34.21
C GLY A 769 -11.94 16.24 35.23
N SER A 770 -11.57 15.37 36.19
CA SER A 770 -10.56 15.68 37.21
C SER A 770 -9.15 15.64 36.65
N GLU A 771 -8.82 14.66 35.80
CA GLU A 771 -7.47 14.49 35.22
C GLU A 771 -7.10 15.58 34.23
N SER A 772 -8.02 15.99 33.37
CA SER A 772 -7.80 17.08 32.41
C SER A 772 -7.50 18.40 33.13
N TRP A 773 -8.23 18.68 34.22
CA TRP A 773 -8.01 19.88 35.03
C TRP A 773 -6.72 19.84 35.84
N VAL A 774 -6.32 18.66 36.32
CA VAL A 774 -5.00 18.44 36.95
C VAL A 774 -3.87 18.67 35.94
N ALA A 775 -3.98 18.14 34.73
CA ALA A 775 -2.99 18.35 33.68
C ALA A 775 -2.87 19.82 33.27
N VAL A 776 -3.97 20.57 33.20
CA VAL A 776 -3.94 22.03 33.00
C VAL A 776 -3.22 22.72 34.16
N LYS A 777 -3.55 22.40 35.41
CA LYS A 777 -2.89 22.98 36.59
C LYS A 777 -1.42 22.65 36.71
N GLN A 778 -0.97 21.50 36.21
CA GLN A 778 0.45 21.12 36.23
C GLN A 778 1.24 21.81 35.12
N ASN A 779 0.60 22.12 33.98
CA ASN A 779 1.28 22.64 32.77
C ASN A 779 0.88 24.09 32.43
N TRP A 780 0.23 24.83 33.34
CA TRP A 780 -0.32 26.15 33.04
C TRP A 780 0.73 27.17 32.57
N VAL A 781 1.96 27.13 33.10
CA VAL A 781 3.06 27.99 32.66
C VAL A 781 3.43 27.71 31.20
N LEU A 782 3.47 26.43 30.82
CA LEU A 782 3.74 26.01 29.45
C LEU A 782 2.61 26.41 28.49
N LEU A 783 1.36 26.27 28.92
CA LEU A 783 0.20 26.72 28.13
C LEU A 783 0.21 28.24 27.92
N VAL A 784 0.59 29.01 28.96
CA VAL A 784 0.78 30.46 28.84
C VAL A 784 1.91 30.79 27.87
N TYR A 785 3.05 30.08 27.96
CA TYR A 785 4.14 30.22 27.00
C TYR A 785 3.67 29.93 25.56
N MET A 786 2.95 28.83 25.33
CA MET A 786 2.41 28.49 24.00
C MET A 786 1.44 29.56 23.50
N VAL A 787 0.58 30.12 24.35
CA VAL A 787 -0.30 31.24 23.97
C VAL A 787 0.53 32.45 23.55
N LEU A 788 1.53 32.85 24.35
CA LEU A 788 2.41 33.99 24.04
C LEU A 788 3.21 33.77 22.74
N LEU A 789 3.71 32.55 22.54
CA LEU A 789 4.39 32.14 21.32
C LEU A 789 3.46 32.28 20.11
N MET A 790 2.23 31.75 20.22
CA MET A 790 1.23 31.86 19.16
C MET A 790 0.76 33.29 18.93
N THR A 791 0.69 34.14 19.96
CA THR A 791 0.46 35.58 19.78
C THR A 791 1.55 36.19 18.92
N GLY A 792 2.81 35.82 19.14
CA GLY A 792 3.95 36.29 18.34
C GLY A 792 3.85 35.91 16.88
N PHE A 793 3.66 34.61 16.59
CA PHE A 793 3.58 34.12 15.21
C PHE A 793 2.39 34.70 14.45
N ASN A 794 1.22 34.80 15.10
CA ASN A 794 0.06 35.41 14.47
C ASN A 794 0.24 36.93 14.26
N SER A 795 0.78 37.65 15.25
CA SER A 795 1.15 39.06 15.06
C SER A 795 2.20 39.24 13.97
N CYS A 796 3.09 38.28 13.75
CA CYS A 796 4.07 38.33 12.66
C CYS A 796 3.38 38.23 11.30
N SER A 797 2.46 37.28 11.13
CA SER A 797 1.64 37.15 9.91
C SER A 797 0.84 38.42 9.64
N HIS A 798 0.03 38.85 10.61
CA HIS A 798 -0.80 40.07 10.52
C HIS A 798 0.03 41.34 10.28
N GLY A 799 1.17 41.45 10.96
CA GLY A 799 2.11 42.57 10.80
C GLY A 799 2.73 42.65 9.40
N SER A 800 2.94 41.51 8.76
CA SER A 800 3.55 41.45 7.42
C SER A 800 2.54 41.54 6.28
N GLN A 801 1.28 41.15 6.50
CA GLN A 801 0.30 40.95 5.43
C GLN A 801 -0.84 41.99 5.42
N ASP A 802 -1.40 42.35 6.59
CA ASP A 802 -2.69 43.05 6.65
C ASP A 802 -2.69 44.42 5.93
N PHE A 803 -1.69 45.26 6.23
CA PHE A 803 -1.56 46.59 5.61
C PHE A 803 -0.61 46.63 4.42
N TYR A 804 -0.05 45.49 4.02
CA TYR A 804 0.90 45.48 2.90
C TYR A 804 0.24 45.84 1.55
N PRO A 805 -0.96 45.33 1.20
CA PRO A 805 -1.69 45.81 0.02
C PRO A 805 -2.00 47.31 0.08
N THR A 806 -2.34 47.84 1.26
CA THR A 806 -2.58 49.27 1.48
C THR A 806 -1.30 50.07 1.30
N PHE A 807 -0.16 49.60 1.81
CA PHE A 807 1.15 50.18 1.53
C PHE A 807 1.47 50.20 0.04
N LEU A 808 1.23 49.10 -0.68
CA LEU A 808 1.47 49.00 -2.13
C LEU A 808 0.63 50.03 -2.89
N LYS A 809 -0.66 50.14 -2.56
CA LYS A 809 -1.59 51.06 -3.23
C LYS A 809 -1.41 52.52 -2.81
N GLU A 810 -1.46 52.79 -1.51
CA GLU A 810 -1.52 54.12 -0.90
C GLU A 810 -0.15 54.69 -0.52
N GLN A 811 0.97 54.00 -0.74
CA GLN A 811 2.30 54.57 -0.49
C GLN A 811 3.30 54.27 -1.62
N ALA A 812 3.32 53.04 -2.13
CA ALA A 812 4.15 52.69 -3.28
C ALA A 812 3.53 53.10 -4.62
N GLY A 813 2.22 53.43 -4.66
CA GLY A 813 1.53 53.91 -5.86
C GLY A 813 1.29 52.83 -6.92
N GLU A 814 1.24 51.56 -6.51
CA GLU A 814 1.08 50.42 -7.42
C GLU A 814 -0.34 50.30 -8.00
N SER A 815 -0.42 49.76 -9.22
CA SER A 815 -1.70 49.43 -9.83
C SER A 815 -2.38 48.27 -9.07
N PRO A 816 -3.73 48.15 -9.09
CA PRO A 816 -4.43 47.02 -8.49
C PRO A 816 -3.92 45.65 -8.96
N THR A 817 -3.53 45.53 -10.24
CA THR A 817 -2.96 44.30 -10.79
C THR A 817 -1.59 43.99 -10.19
N ASN A 818 -0.70 44.98 -10.08
CA ASN A 818 0.64 44.78 -9.50
C ASN A 818 0.55 44.43 -8.01
N THR A 819 -0.35 45.07 -7.26
CA THR A 819 -0.61 44.75 -5.84
C THR A 819 -1.03 43.29 -5.67
N THR A 820 -1.91 42.79 -6.54
CA THR A 820 -2.30 41.36 -6.53
C THR A 820 -1.12 40.45 -6.87
N ILE A 821 -0.32 40.78 -7.89
CA ILE A 821 0.85 39.97 -8.29
C ILE A 821 1.86 39.86 -7.14
N ILE A 822 2.22 40.99 -6.52
CA ILE A 822 3.20 41.01 -5.43
C ILE A 822 2.69 40.18 -4.24
N THR A 823 1.41 40.31 -3.88
CA THR A 823 0.80 39.53 -2.79
C THR A 823 0.77 38.03 -3.11
N VAL A 824 0.39 37.64 -4.33
CA VAL A 824 0.38 36.22 -4.76
C VAL A 824 1.78 35.62 -4.72
N VAL A 825 2.80 36.35 -5.22
CA VAL A 825 4.19 35.88 -5.16
C VAL A 825 4.67 35.76 -3.70
N GLY A 826 4.25 36.67 -2.82
CA GLY A 826 4.47 36.54 -1.38
C GLY A 826 3.91 35.23 -0.81
N GLN A 827 2.65 34.89 -1.14
CA GLN A 827 2.04 33.64 -0.66
C GLN A 827 2.72 32.38 -1.23
N ILE A 828 3.23 32.42 -2.46
CA ILE A 828 4.07 31.35 -3.00
C ILE A 828 5.37 31.23 -2.20
N GLY A 829 5.99 32.37 -1.84
CA GLY A 829 7.13 32.44 -0.94
C GLY A 829 6.84 31.74 0.39
N ALA A 830 5.73 32.09 1.04
CA ALA A 830 5.28 31.47 2.29
C ALA A 830 5.10 29.94 2.16
N LEU A 831 4.49 29.49 1.06
CA LEU A 831 4.28 28.07 0.77
C LEU A 831 5.60 27.30 0.68
N ILE A 832 6.53 27.78 -0.15
CA ILE A 832 7.84 27.13 -0.32
C ILE A 832 8.63 27.21 0.99
N GLY A 833 8.57 28.36 1.66
CA GLY A 833 9.23 28.60 2.94
C GLY A 833 8.81 27.64 4.03
N GLY A 834 7.50 27.52 4.28
CA GLY A 834 6.97 26.67 5.34
C GLY A 834 7.26 25.19 5.13
N THR A 835 7.18 24.69 3.89
CA THR A 835 7.58 23.30 3.61
C THR A 835 9.09 23.10 3.77
N THR A 836 9.91 24.02 3.25
CA THR A 836 11.38 23.90 3.29
C THR A 836 11.94 24.02 4.71
N ILE A 837 11.51 25.05 5.45
CA ILE A 837 11.94 25.29 6.83
C ILE A 837 11.35 24.23 7.77
N GLY A 838 10.12 23.77 7.52
CA GLY A 838 9.54 22.60 8.18
C GLY A 838 10.43 21.36 8.06
N TYR A 839 10.94 21.06 6.86
CA TYR A 839 11.92 19.99 6.65
C TYR A 839 13.25 20.24 7.38
N ILE A 840 13.84 21.43 7.26
CA ILE A 840 15.11 21.77 7.95
C ILE A 840 15.00 21.58 9.47
N SER A 841 13.82 21.85 10.03
CA SER A 841 13.60 21.72 11.47
C SER A 841 13.72 20.30 12.02
N SER A 842 13.62 19.25 11.17
CA SER A 842 13.88 17.87 11.61
C SER A 842 15.38 17.58 11.76
N ILE A 843 16.25 18.38 11.13
CA ILE A 843 17.70 18.17 11.11
C ILE A 843 18.36 18.93 12.28
N ILE A 844 18.13 20.25 12.37
CA ILE A 844 18.89 21.12 13.29
C ILE A 844 18.15 21.52 14.57
N GLY A 845 16.91 21.05 14.75
CA GLY A 845 16.06 21.40 15.91
C GLY A 845 14.94 22.38 15.56
N ARG A 846 13.81 22.32 16.29
CA ARG A 846 12.63 23.16 16.00
C ARG A 846 12.91 24.61 16.37
N ARG A 847 13.44 24.83 17.57
CA ARG A 847 13.68 26.17 18.13
C ARG A 847 14.76 26.89 17.36
N LEU A 848 15.90 26.24 17.14
CA LEU A 848 17.02 26.83 16.39
C LEU A 848 16.59 27.25 14.98
N THR A 849 15.80 26.42 14.30
CA THR A 849 15.27 26.74 12.97
C THR A 849 14.38 27.97 12.99
N MET A 850 13.47 28.07 13.96
CA MET A 850 12.62 29.26 14.12
C MET A 850 13.42 30.52 14.48
N ILE A 851 14.46 30.41 15.33
CA ILE A 851 15.35 31.53 15.67
C ILE A 851 16.08 32.04 14.42
N ILE A 852 16.66 31.15 13.62
CA ILE A 852 17.33 31.51 12.36
C ILE A 852 16.33 32.19 11.42
N GLY A 853 15.13 31.64 11.29
CA GLY A 853 14.05 32.23 10.50
C GLY A 853 13.68 33.64 10.98
N CYS A 854 13.62 33.88 12.29
CA CYS A 854 13.35 35.19 12.87
C CYS A 854 14.46 36.21 12.58
N ILE A 855 15.73 35.81 12.70
CA ILE A 855 16.87 36.69 12.46
C ILE A 855 16.92 37.13 10.99
N ILE A 856 16.77 36.17 10.08
CA ILE A 856 16.79 36.46 8.63
C ILE A 856 15.54 37.25 8.24
N GLY A 857 14.36 36.85 8.74
CA GLY A 857 13.10 37.58 8.53
C GLY A 857 13.19 39.04 8.97
N ALA A 858 13.74 39.31 10.16
CA ALA A 858 13.96 40.66 10.66
C ALA A 858 14.93 41.47 9.78
N ALA A 859 16.01 40.85 9.29
CA ALA A 859 16.96 41.49 8.39
C ALA A 859 16.38 41.85 7.01
N LEU A 860 15.31 41.15 6.59
CA LEU A 860 14.63 41.39 5.32
C LEU A 860 13.54 42.48 5.39
N VAL A 861 13.11 42.90 6.59
CA VAL A 861 12.06 43.93 6.76
C VAL A 861 12.40 45.25 6.03
N PRO A 862 13.62 45.81 6.08
CA PRO A 862 13.97 47.01 5.32
C PRO A 862 13.80 46.82 3.80
N ALA A 863 14.19 45.66 3.27
CA ALA A 863 14.03 45.34 1.84
C ALA A 863 12.55 45.21 1.45
N TYR A 864 11.66 44.88 2.38
CA TYR A 864 10.22 44.75 2.16
C TYR A 864 9.49 46.10 2.12
N ILE A 865 9.99 47.14 2.80
CA ILE A 865 9.28 48.42 2.95
C ILE A 865 9.93 49.61 2.24
N LEU A 866 11.23 49.54 1.89
CA LEU A 866 11.98 50.65 1.30
C LEU A 866 11.85 50.77 -0.23
N PRO A 867 11.91 49.68 -1.04
CA PRO A 867 11.82 49.78 -2.49
C PRO A 867 10.47 50.35 -2.94
N ARG A 868 10.47 50.96 -4.13
CA ARG A 868 9.28 51.49 -4.79
C ARG A 868 9.21 50.86 -6.19
N ASN A 869 8.03 50.45 -6.64
CA ASN A 869 7.74 49.72 -7.89
C ASN A 869 7.87 48.18 -7.79
N LEU A 870 7.74 47.47 -8.94
CA LEU A 870 7.81 46.00 -9.08
C LEU A 870 9.06 45.31 -8.51
N THR A 871 10.10 46.07 -8.14
CA THR A 871 11.23 45.55 -7.36
C THR A 871 10.82 44.95 -6.01
N LEU A 872 9.60 45.23 -5.53
CA LEU A 872 9.01 44.65 -4.31
C LEU A 872 8.61 43.17 -4.43
N ILE A 873 8.60 42.58 -5.63
CA ILE A 873 8.27 41.16 -5.83
C ILE A 873 9.24 40.24 -5.07
N ALA A 874 10.56 40.43 -5.26
CA ALA A 874 11.56 39.56 -4.65
C ALA A 874 11.62 39.72 -3.12
N PRO A 875 11.63 40.94 -2.54
CA PRO A 875 11.50 41.11 -1.10
C PRO A 875 10.21 40.53 -0.53
N ALA A 876 9.08 40.63 -1.24
CA ALA A 876 7.83 40.02 -0.80
C ALA A 876 7.91 38.49 -0.77
N PHE A 877 8.51 37.87 -1.79
CA PHE A 877 8.78 36.44 -1.79
C PHE A 877 9.64 36.01 -0.60
N PHE A 878 10.80 36.64 -0.41
CA PHE A 878 11.76 36.20 0.61
C PHE A 878 11.30 36.51 2.03
N LEU A 879 10.68 37.68 2.28
CA LEU A 879 10.14 37.95 3.61
C LEU A 879 9.03 36.95 3.93
N GLN A 880 8.09 36.71 3.01
CA GLN A 880 7.02 35.74 3.23
C GLN A 880 7.54 34.30 3.29
N PHE A 881 8.64 33.97 2.60
CA PHE A 881 9.33 32.69 2.76
C PHE A 881 9.77 32.45 4.21
N PHE A 882 10.32 33.46 4.89
CA PHE A 882 10.70 33.31 6.29
C PHE A 882 9.51 33.45 7.25
N VAL A 883 8.51 34.29 6.95
CA VAL A 883 7.27 34.36 7.72
C VAL A 883 6.53 33.02 7.67
N GLY A 884 6.18 32.51 6.49
CA GLY A 884 5.59 31.17 6.34
C GLY A 884 6.54 30.03 6.74
N GLY A 885 7.85 30.26 6.62
CA GLY A 885 8.91 29.37 7.04
C GLY A 885 8.88 29.05 8.53
N VAL A 886 8.82 30.08 9.37
CA VAL A 886 8.75 29.88 10.83
C VAL A 886 7.44 29.22 11.27
N TRP A 887 6.39 29.28 10.45
CA TRP A 887 5.14 28.55 10.66
C TRP A 887 5.24 27.05 10.39
N GLY A 888 6.11 26.60 9.48
CA GLY A 888 6.23 25.19 9.11
C GLY A 888 6.46 24.21 10.28
N PRO A 889 7.39 24.52 11.22
CA PRO A 889 7.62 23.70 12.41
C PRO A 889 6.55 23.79 13.50
N ILE A 890 5.58 24.71 13.42
CA ILE A 890 4.68 25.04 14.54
C ILE A 890 3.72 23.91 14.91
N PRO A 891 2.98 23.28 13.97
CA PRO A 891 2.06 22.20 14.33
C PRO A 891 2.76 21.08 15.11
N ILE A 892 3.93 20.64 14.63
CA ILE A 892 4.71 19.62 15.34
C ILE A 892 5.31 20.14 16.65
N HIS A 893 5.78 21.39 16.71
CA HIS A 893 6.34 21.96 17.93
C HIS A 893 5.29 22.07 19.04
N LEU A 894 4.07 22.51 18.73
CA LEU A 894 2.97 22.54 19.69
C LEU A 894 2.58 21.14 20.16
N ILE A 895 2.58 20.14 19.27
CA ILE A 895 2.32 18.73 19.60
C ILE A 895 3.38 18.16 20.56
N GLU A 896 4.66 18.50 20.34
CA GLU A 896 5.81 18.08 21.16
C GLU A 896 5.77 18.72 22.55
N LEU A 897 5.39 20.01 22.65
CA LEU A 897 5.20 20.69 23.93
C LEU A 897 3.95 20.25 24.69
N SER A 898 2.91 19.83 23.97
CA SER A 898 1.62 19.54 24.59
C SER A 898 1.64 18.24 25.40
N PRO A 899 1.13 18.26 26.65
CA PRO A 899 0.93 17.05 27.43
C PRO A 899 0.08 16.03 26.66
N PRO A 900 0.43 14.73 26.63
CA PRO A 900 -0.31 13.73 25.85
C PRO A 900 -1.81 13.67 26.17
N ALA A 901 -2.19 13.91 27.43
CA ALA A 901 -3.57 13.87 27.88
C ALA A 901 -4.45 15.01 27.32
N LEU A 902 -3.84 16.14 26.97
CA LEU A 902 -4.52 17.36 26.53
C LEU A 902 -4.07 17.77 25.13
N ARG A 903 -3.49 16.87 24.33
CA ARG A 903 -2.75 17.28 23.14
C ARG A 903 -3.61 18.05 22.15
N THR A 904 -4.79 17.54 21.79
CA THR A 904 -5.65 18.25 20.81
C THR A 904 -6.16 19.56 21.38
N LEU A 905 -6.58 19.55 22.66
CA LEU A 905 -7.05 20.75 23.35
C LEU A 905 -5.96 21.81 23.45
N ALA A 906 -4.76 21.45 23.91
CA ALA A 906 -3.64 22.36 24.10
C ALA A 906 -3.20 22.99 22.78
N VAL A 907 -3.00 22.18 21.73
CA VAL A 907 -2.64 22.69 20.39
C VAL A 907 -3.73 23.62 19.87
N GLY A 908 -4.99 23.19 19.86
CA GLY A 908 -6.10 23.98 19.33
C GLY A 908 -6.35 25.26 20.13
N LEU A 909 -6.42 25.16 21.46
CA LEU A 909 -6.76 26.29 22.33
C LEU A 909 -5.64 27.34 22.38
N THR A 910 -4.38 26.93 22.48
CA THR A 910 -3.26 27.88 22.50
C THR A 910 -3.11 28.59 21.16
N TYR A 911 -3.32 27.89 20.04
CA TYR A 911 -3.40 28.49 18.70
C TYR A 911 -4.50 29.56 18.63
N GLN A 912 -5.73 29.23 19.06
CA GLN A 912 -6.86 30.18 18.97
C GLN A 912 -6.78 31.33 19.99
N LEU A 913 -6.24 31.11 21.19
CA LEU A 913 -6.00 32.20 22.15
C LEU A 913 -4.87 33.12 21.66
N GLY A 914 -3.86 32.57 20.99
CA GLY A 914 -2.85 33.33 20.26
C GLY A 914 -3.46 34.20 19.17
N ASN A 915 -4.33 33.62 18.34
CA ASN A 915 -5.11 34.35 17.33
C ASN A 915 -5.92 35.49 17.96
N LEU A 916 -6.66 35.20 19.04
CA LEU A 916 -7.44 36.19 19.78
C LEU A 916 -6.58 37.36 20.25
N ALA A 917 -5.44 37.08 20.90
CA ALA A 917 -4.53 38.13 21.37
C ALA A 917 -3.94 38.94 20.21
N SER A 918 -3.61 38.28 19.09
CA SER A 918 -3.06 38.93 17.90
C SER A 918 -4.10 39.71 17.08
N SER A 919 -5.40 39.51 17.29
CA SER A 919 -6.47 40.19 16.53
C SER A 919 -6.41 41.72 16.63
N ALA A 920 -5.81 42.24 17.71
CA ALA A 920 -5.57 43.68 17.88
C ALA A 920 -4.43 44.22 16.98
N SER A 921 -3.66 43.37 16.29
CA SER A 921 -2.48 43.77 15.49
C SER A 921 -2.86 44.77 14.40
N ALA A 922 -3.97 44.56 13.70
CA ALA A 922 -4.43 45.50 12.68
C ALA A 922 -4.81 46.87 13.28
N THR A 923 -5.50 46.86 14.42
CA THR A 923 -5.87 48.10 15.14
C THR A 923 -4.64 48.84 15.65
N ILE A 924 -3.65 48.12 16.21
CA ILE A 924 -2.39 48.70 16.68
C ILE A 924 -1.66 49.37 15.51
N GLN A 925 -1.56 48.69 14.36
CA GLN A 925 -0.94 49.26 13.17
C GLN A 925 -1.68 50.51 12.66
N ALA A 926 -3.01 50.49 12.64
CA ALA A 926 -3.81 51.66 12.25
C ALA A 926 -3.57 52.87 13.17
N VAL A 927 -3.59 52.67 14.49
CA VAL A 927 -3.35 53.74 15.49
C VAL A 927 -1.92 54.27 15.44
N ILE A 928 -0.93 53.40 15.20
CA ILE A 928 0.46 53.85 14.96
C ILE A 928 0.53 54.67 13.66
N GLY A 929 -0.20 54.25 12.63
CA GLY A 929 -0.31 54.96 11.35
C GLY A 929 -0.81 56.39 11.50
N GLU A 930 -1.78 56.64 12.37
CA GLU A 930 -2.30 57.99 12.67
C GLU A 930 -1.21 58.96 13.18
N ARG A 931 -0.13 58.44 13.77
CA ARG A 931 1.02 59.25 14.22
C ARG A 931 1.99 59.63 13.09
N TYR A 932 1.85 59.02 11.92
CA TYR A 932 2.70 59.25 10.74
C TYR A 932 1.85 59.61 9.50
N PRO A 933 1.16 60.76 9.48
CA PRO A 933 0.37 61.18 8.33
C PRO A 933 1.23 61.52 7.11
N LEU A 934 0.77 61.12 5.94
CA LEU A 934 1.26 61.55 4.64
C LEU A 934 0.38 62.69 4.09
N PRO A 935 0.86 63.47 3.10
CA PRO A 935 0.02 64.42 2.40
C PRO A 935 -1.27 63.76 1.86
N PRO A 936 -2.44 64.42 1.94
CA PRO A 936 -3.69 63.85 1.43
C PRO A 936 -3.59 63.53 -0.06
N ALA A 937 -4.31 62.50 -0.51
CA ALA A 937 -4.44 62.23 -1.95
C ALA A 937 -5.27 63.34 -2.64
N ALA A 938 -5.26 63.33 -3.98
CA ALA A 938 -5.95 64.32 -4.80
C ALA A 938 -7.49 64.35 -4.58
N ASP A 939 -8.05 63.32 -3.96
CA ASP A 939 -9.45 63.18 -3.57
C ASP A 939 -9.71 63.54 -2.08
N GLU A 940 -8.77 64.23 -1.43
CA GLU A 940 -8.79 64.62 -0.01
C GLU A 940 -8.78 63.45 0.99
N THR A 941 -8.54 62.21 0.54
CA THR A 941 -8.43 61.06 1.46
C THR A 941 -7.15 61.12 2.29
N LYS A 942 -7.29 60.86 3.61
CA LYS A 942 -6.16 60.80 4.55
C LYS A 942 -5.32 59.55 4.28
N ARG A 943 -4.01 59.72 4.18
CA ARG A 943 -3.04 58.63 3.97
C ARG A 943 -1.97 58.64 5.07
N PHE A 944 -1.39 57.48 5.36
CA PHE A 944 -0.43 57.28 6.44
C PHE A 944 0.80 56.50 5.95
N ASP A 945 1.95 56.65 6.60
CA ASP A 945 3.22 55.98 6.25
C ASP A 945 3.23 54.52 6.74
N TYR A 946 2.44 53.66 6.08
CA TYR A 946 2.31 52.25 6.43
C TYR A 946 3.61 51.46 6.30
N GLY A 947 4.55 51.89 5.45
CA GLY A 947 5.90 51.29 5.37
C GLY A 947 6.64 51.40 6.70
N LYS A 948 6.65 52.59 7.33
CA LYS A 948 7.22 52.75 8.69
C LYS A 948 6.45 51.99 9.74
N VAL A 949 5.12 51.97 9.66
CA VAL A 949 4.27 51.22 10.61
C VAL A 949 4.61 49.73 10.59
N ILE A 950 4.64 49.13 9.39
CA ILE A 950 5.01 47.72 9.19
C ILE A 950 6.42 47.47 9.71
N GLY A 951 7.38 48.35 9.40
CA GLY A 951 8.76 48.24 9.89
C GLY A 951 8.88 48.23 11.42
N ILE A 952 8.23 49.18 12.10
CA ILE A 952 8.25 49.28 13.57
C ILE A 952 7.55 48.07 14.19
N PHE A 953 6.37 47.73 13.69
CA PHE A 953 5.56 46.64 14.23
C PHE A 953 6.26 45.29 14.05
N MET A 954 6.67 44.95 12.82
CA MET A 954 7.38 43.71 12.53
C MET A 954 8.71 43.63 13.29
N GLY A 955 9.50 44.71 13.33
CA GLY A 955 10.75 44.74 14.10
C GLY A 955 10.51 44.42 15.58
N THR A 956 9.46 44.97 16.17
CA THR A 956 9.07 44.69 17.57
C THR A 956 8.63 43.24 17.76
N VAL A 957 7.79 42.72 16.85
CA VAL A 957 7.28 41.35 16.91
C VAL A 957 8.41 40.33 16.74
N TRP A 958 9.35 40.53 15.81
CA TRP A 958 10.49 39.63 15.64
C TRP A 958 11.40 39.60 16.87
N VAL A 959 11.64 40.75 17.52
CA VAL A 959 12.40 40.79 18.78
C VAL A 959 11.65 40.07 19.90
N TYR A 960 10.34 40.30 20.02
CA TYR A 960 9.49 39.59 20.96
C TYR A 960 9.53 38.07 20.74
N MET A 961 9.39 37.61 19.50
CA MET A 961 9.48 36.19 19.16
C MET A 961 10.86 35.63 19.43
N LEU A 962 11.94 36.36 19.12
CA LEU A 962 13.30 35.93 19.40
C LEU A 962 13.54 35.74 20.91
N ILE A 963 13.06 36.66 21.74
CA ILE A 963 13.13 36.53 23.21
C ILE A 963 12.35 35.31 23.68
N LEU A 964 11.10 35.13 23.21
CA LEU A 964 10.29 33.98 23.59
C LEU A 964 10.91 32.66 23.15
N LEU A 965 11.39 32.58 21.91
CA LEU A 965 12.04 31.40 21.39
C LEU A 965 13.31 31.08 22.17
N LEU A 966 14.11 32.07 22.57
CA LEU A 966 15.30 31.86 23.41
C LEU A 966 14.97 31.33 24.81
N LEU A 967 13.90 31.83 25.41
CA LEU A 967 13.39 31.38 26.72
C LEU A 967 12.59 30.07 26.63
N GLY A 968 12.21 29.70 25.41
CA GLY A 968 11.30 28.61 25.13
C GLY A 968 11.93 27.23 25.40
N PRO A 969 11.16 26.30 25.98
CA PRO A 969 11.60 24.93 26.11
C PRO A 969 11.80 24.32 24.72
N GLU A 970 12.91 23.59 24.58
CA GLU A 970 13.18 22.72 23.44
C GLU A 970 13.43 21.35 24.02
N MET A 971 12.81 20.32 23.42
CA MET A 971 13.12 18.95 23.78
C MET A 971 14.63 18.74 23.61
N SER A 972 15.27 18.22 24.66
CA SER A 972 16.69 17.88 24.57
C SER A 972 16.92 16.84 23.47
N LEU A 973 18.15 16.73 22.96
CA LEU A 973 18.48 15.67 22.00
C LEU A 973 18.20 14.28 22.58
N GLU A 974 18.37 14.12 23.90
CA GLU A 974 18.06 12.90 24.63
C GLU A 974 16.55 12.65 24.70
N GLU A 975 15.73 13.63 25.09
CA GLU A 975 14.26 13.50 25.11
C GLU A 975 13.69 13.24 23.70
N ARG A 976 14.30 13.85 22.68
CA ARG A 976 13.96 13.59 21.28
C ARG A 976 14.32 12.17 20.86
N ALA A 977 15.49 11.69 21.26
CA ALA A 977 15.90 10.30 21.02
C ALA A 977 14.98 9.33 21.78
N GLU A 978 14.61 9.62 23.02
CA GLU A 978 13.66 8.84 23.83
C GLU A 978 12.28 8.82 23.19
N ARG A 979 11.74 9.96 22.74
CA ARG A 979 10.43 10.01 22.04
C ARG A 979 10.46 9.31 20.69
N ALA A 980 11.56 9.44 19.96
CA ALA A 980 11.77 8.68 18.72
C ALA A 980 11.87 7.19 19.01
N GLN A 981 12.49 6.80 20.13
CA GLN A 981 12.59 5.43 20.60
C GLN A 981 11.24 4.91 21.09
N GLU A 982 10.46 5.66 21.86
CA GLU A 982 9.08 5.32 22.26
C GLU A 982 8.16 5.16 21.04
N ALA A 983 8.33 6.02 20.03
CA ALA A 983 7.60 5.92 18.77
C ALA A 983 8.02 4.68 17.98
N LYS A 984 9.32 4.34 17.96
CA LYS A 984 9.84 3.11 17.37
C LYS A 984 9.38 1.88 18.13
N GLU A 985 9.47 1.85 19.46
CA GLU A 985 8.96 0.77 20.33
C GLU A 985 7.44 0.59 20.16
N PHE A 986 6.70 1.70 20.05
CA PHE A 986 5.28 1.68 19.71
C PHE A 986 5.03 1.04 18.35
N GLU A 987 5.80 1.43 17.33
CA GLU A 987 5.68 0.89 15.98
C GLU A 987 6.17 -0.58 15.91
N GLU A 988 7.18 -0.96 16.67
CA GLU A 988 7.71 -2.32 16.83
C GLU A 988 6.68 -3.23 17.50
N MET A 989 6.07 -2.80 18.63
CA MET A 989 4.97 -3.53 19.27
C MET A 989 3.79 -3.74 18.30
N ARG A 990 3.48 -2.74 17.46
CA ARG A 990 2.46 -2.88 16.41
C ARG A 990 2.88 -3.82 15.28
N ARG A 991 4.15 -3.76 14.86
CA ARG A 991 4.73 -4.66 13.84
C ARG A 991 4.80 -6.11 14.31
N GLN A 992 4.86 -6.33 15.62
CA GLN A 992 4.83 -7.65 16.28
C GLN A 992 3.41 -8.12 16.66
N GLY A 993 2.36 -7.43 16.21
CA GLY A 993 0.98 -7.88 16.38
C GLY A 993 0.33 -7.56 17.73
N VAL A 994 1.00 -6.81 18.63
CA VAL A 994 0.39 -6.39 19.90
C VAL A 994 -0.76 -5.44 19.61
N SER A 995 -1.98 -5.83 20.03
CA SER A 995 -3.17 -5.02 19.80
C SER A 995 -3.03 -3.61 20.39
N LEU A 996 -3.61 -2.60 19.74
CA LEU A 996 -3.58 -1.21 20.22
C LEU A 996 -4.11 -1.09 21.66
N THR A 997 -5.09 -1.92 22.02
CA THR A 997 -5.66 -1.99 23.36
C THR A 997 -4.65 -2.50 24.38
N GLU A 998 -3.89 -3.54 24.02
CA GLU A 998 -2.86 -4.10 24.89
C GLU A 998 -1.67 -3.15 25.07
N ILE A 999 -1.22 -2.49 23.99
CA ILE A 999 -0.20 -1.44 24.09
C ILE A 999 -0.65 -0.34 25.07
N GLY A 1000 -1.92 0.07 24.98
CA GLY A 1000 -2.51 1.02 25.92
C GLY A 1000 -2.48 0.51 27.36
N ARG A 1001 -2.94 -0.73 27.60
CA ARG A 1001 -2.94 -1.36 28.93
C ARG A 1001 -1.54 -1.46 29.53
N ARG A 1002 -0.51 -1.73 28.73
CA ARG A 1002 0.88 -1.83 29.22
C ARG A 1002 1.47 -0.48 29.58
N ARG A 1003 1.20 0.55 28.77
CA ARG A 1003 1.47 1.96 29.14
C ARG A 1003 0.77 2.34 30.43
N ALA A 1004 -0.45 1.82 30.66
CA ALA A 1004 -1.19 2.09 31.89
C ALA A 1004 -0.50 1.54 33.13
N LEU A 1005 0.10 0.35 33.01
CA LEU A 1005 0.81 -0.35 34.08
C LEU A 1005 2.26 0.14 34.27
N GLY A 1006 2.74 1.07 33.44
CA GLY A 1006 4.13 1.54 33.47
C GLY A 1006 5.13 0.48 33.01
N GLU A 1007 4.65 -0.58 32.35
CA GLU A 1007 5.50 -1.61 31.76
C GLU A 1007 6.26 -1.01 30.58
N LYS A 1008 7.55 -0.70 30.80
CA LYS A 1008 8.48 -0.34 29.74
C LYS A 1008 9.11 -1.62 29.20
N GLY A 1009 9.06 -1.78 27.88
CA GLY A 1009 9.61 -2.93 27.18
C GLY A 1009 8.64 -4.09 26.95
N MET A 1010 9.15 -5.10 26.27
CA MET A 1010 8.44 -6.32 25.86
C MET A 1010 7.85 -7.09 27.06
N PRO A 1011 6.86 -7.98 26.86
CA PRO A 1011 6.40 -8.85 27.93
C PRO A 1011 7.58 -9.72 28.39
N ASN A 1012 7.99 -9.55 29.65
CA ASN A 1012 8.74 -10.61 30.30
C ASN A 1012 7.78 -11.76 30.49
N GLY A 1013 7.95 -12.83 29.71
CA GLY A 1013 7.49 -14.14 30.13
C GLY A 1013 8.29 -14.54 31.37
N GLU A 1014 7.83 -14.16 32.57
CA GLU A 1014 8.37 -14.73 33.79
C GLU A 1014 7.73 -16.10 34.04
N THR A 1015 8.58 -17.11 34.04
CA THR A 1015 8.98 -17.68 35.34
C THR A 1015 10.40 -17.24 35.65
N GLU A 1016 10.57 -16.22 36.50
CA GLU A 1016 11.26 -16.31 37.80
C GLU A 1016 11.75 -14.94 38.32
N PRO A 1017 11.69 -14.70 39.65
CA PRO A 1017 12.02 -13.43 40.25
C PRO A 1017 13.54 -13.27 40.42
N LYS A 1018 14.11 -12.12 40.05
CA LYS A 1018 15.31 -11.52 40.68
C LYS A 1018 15.66 -10.19 40.01
N ARG A 1019 15.12 -9.10 40.53
CA ARG A 1019 15.63 -7.74 40.32
C ARG A 1019 15.57 -6.89 41.60
N GLU A 1020 16.01 -7.47 42.71
CA GLU A 1020 16.41 -6.72 43.92
C GLU A 1020 17.83 -7.06 44.42
N GLU A 1021 18.58 -7.95 43.72
CA GLU A 1021 19.94 -8.34 44.12
C GLU A 1021 21.07 -7.71 43.29
N GLN A 1022 20.79 -7.05 42.17
CA GLN A 1022 21.84 -6.41 41.34
C GLN A 1022 22.12 -4.94 41.69
N GLU A 1023 21.18 -4.21 42.33
CA GLU A 1023 21.47 -2.87 42.85
C GLU A 1023 22.21 -2.88 44.20
N LYS A 1024 22.26 -4.02 44.90
CA LYS A 1024 23.09 -4.19 46.11
C LYS A 1024 24.53 -4.63 45.82
N GLN A 1025 24.84 -5.12 44.63
CA GLN A 1025 26.22 -5.51 44.24
C GLN A 1025 26.97 -4.43 43.44
N GLY A 1026 26.27 -3.39 42.95
CA GLY A 1026 26.89 -2.20 42.34
C GLY A 1026 27.39 -1.15 43.33
N VAL A 1027 26.96 -1.21 44.60
CA VAL A 1027 27.39 -0.28 45.66
C VAL A 1027 28.64 -0.76 46.40
N GLU A 1028 29.00 -2.05 46.29
CA GLU A 1028 30.18 -2.61 46.96
C GLU A 1028 31.48 -2.55 46.13
N TYR A 1029 31.41 -2.09 44.87
CA TYR A 1029 32.58 -1.96 43.99
C TYR A 1029 33.10 -0.51 43.81
N VAL A 1030 32.42 0.48 44.41
CA VAL A 1030 32.81 1.91 44.35
C VAL A 1030 33.38 2.42 45.68
N GLU A 1031 33.28 1.66 46.77
CA GLU A 1031 33.81 2.06 48.09
C GLU A 1031 35.21 1.53 48.44
N ARG A 1032 35.91 0.82 47.54
CA ARG A 1032 37.22 0.21 47.87
C ARG A 1032 38.45 0.92 47.31
N HIS A 1033 38.35 2.07 46.65
CA HIS A 1033 39.51 2.85 46.15
C HIS A 1033 39.38 4.35 46.47
N ARG A 1034 39.37 4.70 47.75
CA ARG A 1034 39.74 6.05 48.22
C ARG A 1034 40.75 5.96 49.36
N ASP A 1035 41.74 6.85 49.26
CA ASP A 1035 42.78 7.26 50.21
C ASP A 1035 44.14 6.53 50.17
N PRO A 1036 45.26 7.20 50.54
CA PRO A 1036 45.76 8.49 50.01
C PRO A 1036 47.29 8.52 49.85
N VAL A 1037 47.85 9.05 48.75
CA VAL A 1037 49.15 9.78 48.68
C VAL A 1037 49.11 10.73 47.50
#